data_AF-A0A1Z8Y6M3-F1
#
_entry.id   AF-A0A1Z8Y6M3-F1
#
_cell.length_a   1.000
_cell.length_b   1.000
_cell.length_c   1.000
_cell.angle_alpha   90.00
_cell.angle_beta   90.00
_cell.angle_gamma   90.00
#
_symmetry.space_group_name_H-M   'P 1'
#
loop_
_entity.id
_entity.type
_entity.pdbx_description
1 polymer ?
#
loop_
_entity_poly.entity_id
_entity_poly.type
_entity_poly.pdbx_seq_one_letter_code
_entity_poly.pdbx_strand_id
1 'polypeptide(L)'
;MAGSAQEEGALRKDLTLFGVFAVATGTTLSAGFFLLPGLAFAQSGPAVVLAYSIAALMMIAPMLCKVELATAMPKAGGTYFFLDRSLGPLAGTIGGLGTWLALTLKASFSLVGMGAYISLFFADTPITWLALGLAVFFGFLNLLGTKATTRFQNILVISLLVLLAWFLLQGSFSIDFSRFNHFFEKGTTDILATAGLVFISYVGVSKVPSLAEEIENPQRNLPLGVFLGLGVAFVVYILGITVIVGVTPAAELSGSYTPLADAAASFAGPVGLVLISIAALFAFTSAANAGILSSSRYPLAMSRDDLIPSVFRKISPGGVPTVSLLVTVLAVIFYIAAFDVLSIAKLASAFQLALFALICLAVIVMRESAIDSYDPTYKTPLYPWVPLAGIFGSCWLITQMGTMPTLFAVGLVVIGVVWYFAYANRRVQREGAIYHVFERLGQRRFDGLDSELRGILKERTVQANDPFDEIVATCSVVDVPAGGSFEPIAREACAHLQASTDLDANLLVTGFMNGVRIGATPIAGGVALPHLRVGGIDRPHLVVVRARSGVLINVGTVMGSESTHTVQAMFFLLSPTSEPTAHLRLLAQLAACVERAQFLESWLEAAGPEELRETLLQDERYFTLFLANGAPSEPLIGEKIRNLGFPSGCLVAIIRRGSSTLIPRADMVLEAGDRLTVIGEVDGIASLMTRFDPDRPRRPAESN
;
A
#
# COMPACT_ATOMS: atom_id res chain seq x y z
N MET A 1 -36.76 19.94 1.54
CA MET A 1 -35.38 20.40 1.21
C MET A 1 -34.48 19.94 2.35
N ALA A 2 -33.83 18.79 2.18
CA ALA A 2 -32.94 18.22 3.19
C ALA A 2 -31.56 18.87 3.02
N GLY A 3 -31.12 19.61 4.04
CA GLY A 3 -29.75 20.09 4.14
C GLY A 3 -28.85 18.92 4.53
N SER A 4 -27.90 18.59 3.66
CA SER A 4 -26.83 17.66 3.97
C SER A 4 -25.93 18.27 5.06
N ALA A 5 -25.74 17.50 6.12
CA ALA A 5 -24.69 17.75 7.10
C ALA A 5 -23.35 17.83 6.36
N GLN A 6 -22.67 18.98 6.48
CA GLN A 6 -21.28 19.11 6.04
C GLN A 6 -20.42 18.22 6.93
N GLU A 7 -19.81 17.19 6.35
CA GLU A 7 -18.73 16.42 6.99
C GLU A 7 -17.59 17.37 7.37
N GLU A 8 -17.40 17.57 8.67
CA GLU A 8 -16.29 18.32 9.25
C GLU A 8 -14.96 17.59 8.97
N GLY A 9 -14.35 17.86 7.83
CA GLY A 9 -13.02 17.34 7.48
C GLY A 9 -12.67 17.31 5.99
N ALA A 10 -13.64 17.44 5.08
CA ALA A 10 -13.37 17.40 3.64
C ALA A 10 -12.89 18.76 3.08
N LEU A 11 -11.77 18.76 2.35
CA LEU A 11 -11.31 19.93 1.58
C LEU A 11 -12.33 20.29 0.49
N ARG A 12 -12.52 21.59 0.24
CA ARG A 12 -13.42 22.07 -0.82
C ARG A 12 -12.82 21.78 -2.20
N LYS A 13 -13.62 21.18 -3.09
CA LYS A 13 -13.27 20.87 -4.48
C LYS A 13 -13.46 22.08 -5.38
N ASP A 14 -12.59 23.08 -5.23
CA ASP A 14 -12.72 24.37 -5.94
C ASP A 14 -11.78 24.47 -7.17
N LEU A 15 -10.88 23.51 -7.38
CA LEU A 15 -9.88 23.57 -8.45
C LEU A 15 -10.43 23.00 -9.78
N THR A 16 -10.86 23.89 -10.67
CA THR A 16 -11.27 23.55 -12.05
C THR A 16 -10.08 23.12 -12.92
N LEU A 17 -10.32 22.56 -14.11
CA LEU A 17 -9.24 22.22 -15.07
C LEU A 17 -8.27 23.38 -15.33
N PHE A 18 -8.79 24.59 -15.49
CA PHE A 18 -7.96 25.78 -15.67
C PHE A 18 -7.11 26.06 -14.42
N GLY A 19 -7.68 25.88 -13.22
CA GLY A 19 -6.94 25.97 -11.96
C GLY A 19 -5.81 24.94 -11.88
N VAL A 20 -6.08 23.68 -12.24
CA VAL A 20 -5.07 22.60 -12.29
C VAL A 20 -3.94 22.98 -13.25
N PHE A 21 -4.28 23.43 -14.47
CA PHE A 21 -3.32 23.85 -15.49
C PHE A 21 -2.48 25.07 -15.03
N ALA A 22 -3.11 26.07 -14.41
CA ALA A 22 -2.42 27.26 -13.90
C ALA A 22 -1.44 26.91 -12.78
N VAL A 23 -1.84 26.02 -11.86
CA VAL A 23 -0.95 25.52 -10.80
C VAL A 23 0.19 24.70 -11.40
N ALA A 24 -0.10 23.79 -12.35
CA ALA A 24 0.92 23.00 -13.04
C ALA A 24 1.97 23.89 -13.72
N THR A 25 1.51 24.88 -14.49
CA THR A 25 2.37 25.76 -15.28
C THR A 25 3.15 26.71 -14.38
N GLY A 26 2.49 27.39 -13.44
CA GLY A 26 3.15 28.37 -12.55
C GLY A 26 4.15 27.75 -11.58
N THR A 27 3.94 26.51 -11.14
CA THR A 27 4.91 25.80 -10.29
C THR A 27 6.10 25.23 -11.06
N THR A 28 5.92 25.01 -12.37
CA THR A 28 6.96 24.50 -13.27
C THR A 28 7.82 25.64 -13.78
N LEU A 29 7.21 26.67 -14.39
CA LEU A 29 7.87 27.89 -14.88
C LEU A 29 8.34 28.78 -13.72
N SER A 30 9.29 28.29 -12.94
CA SER A 30 9.77 28.89 -11.70
C SER A 30 11.30 29.01 -11.72
N ALA A 31 11.93 28.92 -10.55
CA ALA A 31 13.35 29.12 -10.33
C ALA A 31 14.29 28.42 -11.33
N GLY A 32 13.97 27.17 -11.72
CA GLY A 32 14.81 26.38 -12.61
C GLY A 32 15.02 27.02 -13.98
N PHE A 33 14.00 27.69 -14.51
CA PHE A 33 14.09 28.35 -15.82
C PHE A 33 14.90 29.64 -15.77
N PHE A 34 14.86 30.39 -14.67
CA PHE A 34 15.55 31.68 -14.56
C PHE A 34 17.05 31.55 -14.29
N LEU A 35 17.49 30.51 -13.58
CA LEU A 35 18.88 30.40 -13.14
C LEU A 35 19.67 29.26 -13.80
N LEU A 36 19.07 28.08 -14.04
CA LEU A 36 19.82 26.94 -14.56
C LEU A 36 20.37 27.08 -15.99
N PRO A 37 19.77 27.85 -16.92
CA PRO A 37 20.22 27.84 -18.31
C PRO A 37 21.70 28.17 -18.50
N GLY A 38 22.24 29.14 -17.75
CA GLY A 38 23.67 29.52 -17.84
C GLY A 38 24.59 28.44 -17.27
N LEU A 39 24.20 27.81 -16.17
CA LEU A 39 24.94 26.68 -15.55
C LEU A 39 24.86 25.40 -16.37
N ALA A 40 23.74 25.17 -17.03
CA ALA A 40 23.51 24.06 -17.94
C ALA A 40 24.28 24.26 -19.25
N PHE A 41 24.27 25.47 -19.81
CA PHE A 41 25.04 25.83 -21.00
C PHE A 41 26.55 25.66 -20.77
N ALA A 42 27.07 25.98 -19.58
CA ALA A 42 28.47 25.74 -19.24
C ALA A 42 28.88 24.25 -19.38
N GLN A 43 27.94 23.33 -19.11
CA GLN A 43 28.16 21.88 -19.21
C GLN A 43 27.94 21.35 -20.63
N SER A 44 26.83 21.68 -21.28
CA SER A 44 26.44 21.07 -22.57
C SER A 44 26.58 21.97 -23.80
N GLY A 45 26.98 23.24 -23.63
CA GLY A 45 27.00 24.22 -24.71
C GLY A 45 25.62 24.42 -25.34
N PRO A 46 25.53 24.73 -26.64
CA PRO A 46 24.25 24.93 -27.35
C PRO A 46 23.31 23.73 -27.30
N ALA A 47 23.83 22.51 -27.09
CA ALA A 47 23.01 21.32 -26.86
C ALA A 47 22.23 21.33 -25.54
N VAL A 48 22.31 22.39 -24.73
CA VAL A 48 21.43 22.58 -23.56
C VAL A 48 19.94 22.49 -23.93
N VAL A 49 19.54 22.92 -25.14
CA VAL A 49 18.17 22.75 -25.64
C VAL A 49 17.77 21.27 -25.69
N LEU A 50 18.69 20.41 -26.15
CA LEU A 50 18.47 18.97 -26.18
C LEU A 50 18.45 18.36 -24.77
N ALA A 51 19.30 18.84 -23.86
CA ALA A 51 19.31 18.39 -22.46
C ALA A 51 17.95 18.64 -21.77
N TYR A 52 17.37 19.83 -21.95
CA TYR A 52 16.01 20.14 -21.48
C TYR A 52 14.94 19.24 -22.14
N SER A 53 15.11 18.92 -23.42
CA SER A 53 14.19 18.01 -24.13
C SER A 53 14.20 16.61 -23.54
N ILE A 54 15.41 16.07 -23.30
CA ILE A 54 15.60 14.75 -22.69
C ILE A 54 15.03 14.73 -21.27
N ALA A 55 15.26 15.78 -20.49
CA ALA A 55 14.72 15.88 -19.13
C ALA A 55 13.19 15.83 -19.10
N ALA A 56 12.52 16.54 -20.02
CA ALA A 56 11.06 16.50 -20.15
C ALA A 56 10.56 15.11 -20.54
N LEU A 57 11.21 14.47 -21.52
CA LEU A 57 10.86 13.13 -21.98
C LEU A 57 10.98 12.09 -20.84
N MET A 58 12.07 12.16 -20.08
CA MET A 58 12.30 11.27 -18.93
C MET A 58 11.29 11.49 -17.79
N MET A 59 10.64 12.66 -17.72
CA MET A 59 9.59 12.94 -16.73
C MET A 59 8.24 12.31 -17.08
N ILE A 60 7.97 12.01 -18.36
CA ILE A 60 6.66 11.52 -18.81
C ILE A 60 6.29 10.22 -18.10
N ALA A 61 7.18 9.22 -18.10
CA ALA A 61 6.89 7.91 -17.53
C ALA A 61 6.56 7.96 -16.01
N PRO A 62 7.38 8.61 -15.15
CA PRO A 62 7.00 8.81 -13.75
C PRO A 62 5.73 9.62 -13.53
N MET A 63 5.46 10.62 -14.37
CA MET A 63 4.25 11.43 -14.24
C MET A 63 2.99 10.64 -14.62
N LEU A 64 3.03 9.79 -15.65
CA LEU A 64 1.94 8.86 -15.97
C LEU A 64 1.63 7.96 -14.75
N CYS A 65 2.68 7.39 -14.15
CA CYS A 65 2.54 6.55 -12.95
C CYS A 65 1.96 7.32 -11.76
N LYS A 66 2.43 8.55 -11.53
CA LYS A 66 1.96 9.40 -10.43
C LYS A 66 0.49 9.81 -10.59
N VAL A 67 0.07 10.10 -11.82
CA VAL A 67 -1.33 10.44 -12.12
C VAL A 67 -2.24 9.22 -11.89
N GLU A 68 -1.82 8.02 -12.29
CA GLU A 68 -2.58 6.79 -12.00
C GLU A 68 -2.82 6.61 -10.49
N LEU A 69 -1.76 6.66 -9.68
CA LEU A 69 -1.89 6.54 -8.21
C LEU A 69 -2.79 7.63 -7.62
N ALA A 70 -2.68 8.86 -8.11
CA ALA A 70 -3.50 9.96 -7.62
C ALA A 70 -4.97 9.86 -8.02
N THR A 71 -5.29 9.22 -9.16
CA THR A 71 -6.69 8.95 -9.53
C THR A 71 -7.29 7.75 -8.80
N ALA A 72 -6.48 6.75 -8.43
CA ALA A 72 -6.93 5.64 -7.59
C ALA A 72 -7.08 6.04 -6.12
N MET A 73 -6.18 6.87 -5.61
CA MET A 73 -6.13 7.27 -4.21
C MET A 73 -6.11 8.81 -4.12
N PRO A 74 -7.24 9.50 -4.37
CA PRO A 74 -7.30 10.96 -4.41
C PRO A 74 -7.28 11.54 -2.99
N LYS A 75 -6.15 11.38 -2.30
CA LYS A 75 -5.91 11.93 -0.96
C LYS A 75 -4.77 12.94 -0.93
N ALA A 76 -4.88 13.93 -0.06
CA ALA A 76 -3.92 15.01 0.13
C ALA A 76 -2.69 14.53 0.94
N GLY A 77 -1.93 13.60 0.37
CA GLY A 77 -0.75 13.00 1.01
C GLY A 77 0.50 12.93 0.12
N GLY A 78 0.37 13.30 -1.16
CA GLY A 78 1.46 13.39 -2.12
C GLY A 78 2.28 12.10 -2.27
N THR A 79 3.54 12.25 -2.64
CA THR A 79 4.46 11.12 -2.86
C THR A 79 4.61 10.24 -1.62
N TYR A 80 4.65 10.84 -0.42
CA TYR A 80 4.73 10.11 0.85
C TYR A 80 3.59 9.09 0.99
N PHE A 81 2.34 9.56 0.82
CA PHE A 81 1.17 8.73 1.02
C PHE A 81 1.06 7.61 -0.03
N PHE A 82 1.39 7.89 -1.29
CA PHE A 82 1.40 6.87 -2.33
C PHE A 82 2.41 5.75 -2.02
N LEU A 83 3.62 6.12 -1.59
CA LEU A 83 4.65 5.13 -1.26
C LEU A 83 4.31 4.35 0.02
N ASP A 84 3.78 5.03 1.03
CA ASP A 84 3.33 4.40 2.27
C ASP A 84 2.24 3.34 2.02
N ARG A 85 1.22 3.68 1.23
CA ARG A 85 0.11 2.75 0.95
C ARG A 85 0.49 1.62 -0.01
N SER A 86 1.31 1.90 -1.02
CA SER A 86 1.67 0.89 -2.00
C SER A 86 2.79 -0.03 -1.50
N LEU A 87 3.86 0.53 -0.94
CA LEU A 87 5.10 -0.20 -0.62
C LEU A 87 5.32 -0.38 0.89
N GLY A 88 4.46 0.21 1.72
CA GLY A 88 4.50 0.11 3.18
C GLY A 88 5.29 1.23 3.87
N PRO A 89 5.29 1.26 5.22
CA PRO A 89 5.84 2.35 6.02
C PRO A 89 7.34 2.62 5.82
N LEU A 90 8.12 1.61 5.44
CA LEU A 90 9.54 1.79 5.10
C LEU A 90 9.71 2.70 3.88
N ALA A 91 9.02 2.38 2.78
CA ALA A 91 9.02 3.20 1.58
C ALA A 91 8.32 4.54 1.79
N GLY A 92 7.28 4.58 2.64
CA GLY A 92 6.69 5.82 3.15
C GLY A 92 7.74 6.70 3.84
N THR A 93 8.59 6.14 4.70
CA THR A 93 9.68 6.88 5.38
C THR A 93 10.68 7.46 4.39
N ILE A 94 11.16 6.65 3.44
CA ILE A 94 12.07 7.10 2.37
C ILE A 94 11.41 8.19 1.53
N GLY A 95 10.13 7.98 1.17
CA GLY A 95 9.31 8.89 0.40
C GLY A 95 9.11 10.25 1.07
N GLY A 96 8.76 10.24 2.36
CA GLY A 96 8.52 11.44 3.16
C GLY A 96 9.80 12.24 3.38
N LEU A 97 10.88 11.60 3.82
CA LEU A 97 12.19 12.25 3.98
C LEU A 97 12.71 12.78 2.65
N GLY A 98 12.66 11.97 1.59
CA GLY A 98 13.13 12.35 0.26
C GLY A 98 12.35 13.54 -0.29
N THR A 99 11.03 13.57 -0.11
CA THR A 99 10.21 14.70 -0.59
C THR A 99 10.50 15.97 0.21
N TRP A 100 10.68 15.85 1.53
CA TRP A 100 11.09 16.98 2.38
C TRP A 100 12.45 17.55 1.95
N LEU A 101 13.44 16.69 1.68
CA LEU A 101 14.77 17.09 1.19
C LEU A 101 14.71 17.74 -0.19
N ALA A 102 13.99 17.14 -1.14
CA ALA A 102 13.85 17.70 -2.48
C ALA A 102 13.21 19.10 -2.48
N LEU A 103 12.17 19.30 -1.66
CA LEU A 103 11.49 20.59 -1.54
C LEU A 103 12.33 21.65 -0.82
N THR A 104 13.08 21.28 0.22
CA THR A 104 13.99 22.20 0.92
C THR A 104 15.16 22.62 0.04
N LEU A 105 15.75 21.70 -0.74
CA LEU A 105 16.76 22.05 -1.74
C LEU A 105 16.20 22.94 -2.85
N LYS A 106 14.97 22.67 -3.34
CA LYS A 106 14.31 23.55 -4.33
C LYS A 106 14.05 24.96 -3.77
N ALA A 107 13.66 25.07 -2.50
CA ALA A 107 13.50 26.37 -1.84
C ALA A 107 14.85 27.10 -1.72
N SER A 108 15.90 26.39 -1.30
CA SER A 108 17.27 26.91 -1.22
C SER A 108 17.77 27.43 -2.57
N PHE A 109 17.57 26.64 -3.63
CA PHE A 109 17.88 27.02 -5.01
C PHE A 109 17.16 28.31 -5.44
N SER A 110 15.87 28.43 -5.08
CA SER A 110 15.08 29.62 -5.39
C SER A 110 15.59 30.87 -4.67
N LEU A 111 16.03 30.74 -3.41
CA LEU A 111 16.57 31.85 -2.63
C LEU A 111 17.94 32.30 -3.13
N VAL A 112 18.79 31.37 -3.53
CA VAL A 112 20.08 31.69 -4.17
C VAL A 112 19.85 32.44 -5.49
N GLY A 113 18.90 31.99 -6.30
CA GLY A 113 18.54 32.67 -7.54
C GLY A 113 17.93 34.05 -7.32
N MET A 114 17.08 34.21 -6.31
CA MET A 114 16.59 35.53 -5.91
C MET A 114 17.75 36.46 -5.51
N GLY A 115 18.73 35.94 -4.76
CA GLY A 115 19.92 36.68 -4.39
C GLY A 115 20.74 37.13 -5.61
N ALA A 116 20.93 36.25 -6.60
CA ALA A 116 21.64 36.56 -7.85
C ALA A 116 20.96 37.70 -8.62
N TYR A 117 19.63 37.65 -8.77
CA TYR A 117 18.88 38.69 -9.48
C TYR A 117 18.84 40.03 -8.74
N ILE A 118 18.77 40.04 -7.41
CA ILE A 118 18.86 41.28 -6.63
C ILE A 118 20.26 41.89 -6.76
N SER A 119 21.31 41.06 -6.79
CA SER A 119 22.70 41.55 -6.89
C SER A 119 22.99 42.33 -8.18
N LEU A 120 22.18 42.16 -9.24
CA LEU A 120 22.25 42.98 -10.46
C LEU A 120 22.03 44.49 -10.20
N PHE A 121 21.30 44.85 -9.14
CA PHE A 121 20.95 46.24 -8.80
C PHE A 121 21.73 46.78 -7.60
N PHE A 122 22.39 45.91 -6.84
CA PHE A 122 23.15 46.25 -5.64
C PHE A 122 24.55 45.66 -5.76
N ALA A 123 25.43 46.39 -6.44
CA ALA A 123 26.84 46.03 -6.59
C ALA A 123 27.47 45.70 -5.23
N ASP A 124 28.39 44.74 -5.22
CA ASP A 124 29.14 44.26 -4.04
C ASP A 124 28.38 43.44 -2.99
N THR A 125 27.10 43.10 -3.20
CA THR A 125 26.36 42.26 -2.25
C THR A 125 26.61 40.76 -2.51
N PRO A 126 27.20 39.99 -1.58
CA PRO A 126 27.43 38.58 -1.82
C PRO A 126 26.11 37.79 -1.83
N ILE A 127 25.88 37.05 -2.93
CA ILE A 127 24.64 36.30 -3.19
C ILE A 127 24.27 35.39 -2.01
N THR A 128 25.26 34.72 -1.41
CA THR A 128 25.05 33.79 -0.29
C THR A 128 24.45 34.49 0.94
N TRP A 129 24.98 35.65 1.33
CA TRP A 129 24.46 36.38 2.50
C TRP A 129 23.05 36.89 2.26
N LEU A 130 22.77 37.33 1.03
CA LEU A 130 21.43 37.75 0.65
C LEU A 130 20.45 36.59 0.68
N ALA A 131 20.82 35.43 0.13
CA ALA A 131 20.01 34.22 0.15
C ALA A 131 19.72 33.73 1.59
N LEU A 132 20.71 33.81 2.50
CA LEU A 132 20.54 33.51 3.92
C LEU A 132 19.57 34.48 4.60
N GLY A 133 19.71 35.78 4.35
CA GLY A 133 18.78 36.79 4.86
C GLY A 133 17.35 36.56 4.37
N LEU A 134 17.19 36.22 3.08
CA LEU A 134 15.90 35.85 2.50
C LEU A 134 15.33 34.57 3.12
N ALA A 135 16.15 33.55 3.41
CA ALA A 135 15.70 32.33 4.09
C ALA A 135 15.08 32.63 5.46
N VAL A 136 15.74 33.48 6.25
CA VAL A 136 15.24 33.93 7.56
C VAL A 136 13.96 34.76 7.39
N PHE A 137 13.94 35.68 6.43
CA PHE A 137 12.77 36.50 6.13
C PHE A 137 11.54 35.67 5.77
N PHE A 138 11.66 34.73 4.82
CA PHE A 138 10.55 33.85 4.46
C PHE A 138 10.19 32.89 5.59
N GLY A 139 11.16 32.41 6.37
CA GLY A 139 10.90 31.61 7.57
C GLY A 139 10.03 32.36 8.57
N PHE A 140 10.36 33.62 8.86
CA PHE A 140 9.58 34.50 9.72
C PHE A 140 8.18 34.80 9.15
N LEU A 141 8.08 35.12 7.85
CA LEU A 141 6.79 35.34 7.20
C LEU A 141 5.87 34.12 7.31
N ASN A 142 6.42 32.90 7.15
CA ASN A 142 5.64 31.67 7.28
C ASN A 142 5.21 31.38 8.72
N LEU A 143 5.95 31.85 9.73
CA LEU A 143 5.55 31.74 11.14
C LEU A 143 4.34 32.61 11.48
N LEU A 144 4.19 33.77 10.84
CA LEU A 144 3.09 34.71 11.11
C LEU A 144 1.72 34.22 10.63
N GLY A 145 1.64 33.11 9.89
CA GLY A 145 0.38 32.49 9.48
C GLY A 145 -0.39 33.34 8.45
N THR A 146 -0.17 33.07 7.17
CA THR A 146 -0.71 33.91 6.11
C THR A 146 -2.11 33.47 5.67
N LYS A 147 -3.17 34.07 6.24
CA LYS A 147 -4.54 33.96 5.72
C LYS A 147 -4.76 34.72 4.38
N ALA A 148 -3.71 35.27 3.77
CA ALA A 148 -3.78 36.13 2.59
C ALA A 148 -2.96 35.65 1.36
N THR A 149 -2.58 34.37 1.28
CA THR A 149 -1.54 33.93 0.34
C THR A 149 -2.03 33.65 -1.08
N THR A 150 -3.25 33.13 -1.26
CA THR A 150 -3.68 32.62 -2.58
C THR A 150 -3.86 33.73 -3.62
N ARG A 151 -4.50 34.85 -3.27
CA ARG A 151 -4.70 35.97 -4.20
C ARG A 151 -3.38 36.64 -4.59
N PHE A 152 -2.51 36.88 -3.63
CA PHE A 152 -1.18 37.44 -3.88
C PHE A 152 -0.33 36.53 -4.77
N GLN A 153 -0.33 35.23 -4.47
CA GLN A 153 0.35 34.21 -5.27
C GLN A 153 -0.13 34.18 -6.73
N ASN A 154 -1.43 34.24 -6.95
CA ASN A 154 -2.00 34.24 -8.30
C ASN A 154 -1.56 35.45 -9.11
N ILE A 155 -1.50 36.63 -8.50
CA ILE A 155 -1.01 37.87 -9.16
C ILE A 155 0.44 37.68 -9.59
N LEU A 156 1.32 37.19 -8.70
CA LEU A 156 2.73 36.95 -9.03
C LEU A 156 2.89 36.02 -10.23
N VAL A 157 2.15 34.91 -10.26
CA VAL A 157 2.21 33.93 -11.35
C VAL A 157 1.69 34.51 -12.67
N ILE A 158 0.58 35.23 -12.66
CA ILE A 158 0.02 35.84 -13.87
C ILE A 158 1.00 36.88 -14.45
N SER A 159 1.53 37.78 -13.61
CA SER A 159 2.52 38.77 -14.03
C SER A 159 3.78 38.12 -14.61
N LEU A 160 4.25 37.04 -13.97
CA LEU A 160 5.36 36.23 -14.47
C LEU A 160 5.08 35.67 -15.88
N LEU A 161 3.92 35.05 -16.10
CA LEU A 161 3.57 34.47 -17.40
C LEU A 161 3.50 35.52 -18.51
N VAL A 162 2.99 36.72 -18.20
CA VAL A 162 2.94 37.85 -19.15
C VAL A 162 4.35 38.31 -19.54
N LEU A 163 5.23 38.53 -18.55
CA LEU A 163 6.61 38.96 -18.80
C LEU A 163 7.41 37.88 -19.55
N LEU A 164 7.15 36.61 -19.25
CA LEU A 164 7.77 35.50 -19.96
C LEU A 164 7.27 35.37 -21.39
N ALA A 165 5.97 35.55 -21.65
CA ALA A 165 5.44 35.58 -23.01
C ALA A 165 6.06 36.72 -23.83
N TRP A 166 6.22 37.91 -23.22
CA TRP A 166 6.92 39.03 -23.84
C TRP A 166 8.38 38.68 -24.19
N PHE A 167 9.13 38.06 -23.25
CA PHE A 167 10.50 37.62 -23.48
C PHE A 167 10.62 36.68 -24.68
N LEU A 168 9.76 35.66 -24.73
CA LEU A 168 9.78 34.65 -25.79
C LEU A 168 9.46 35.28 -27.15
N LEU A 169 8.44 36.15 -27.21
CA LEU A 169 8.05 36.81 -28.44
C LEU A 169 9.15 37.72 -28.97
N GLN A 170 9.65 38.65 -28.16
CA GLN A 170 10.67 39.61 -28.60
C GLN A 170 12.02 38.94 -28.87
N GLY A 171 12.44 38.04 -27.98
CA GLY A 171 13.69 37.32 -28.13
C GLY A 171 13.73 36.43 -29.36
N SER A 172 12.59 35.84 -29.76
CA SER A 172 12.52 34.97 -30.96
C SER A 172 12.88 35.69 -32.27
N PHE A 173 12.62 36.99 -32.38
CA PHE A 173 13.00 37.80 -33.54
C PHE A 173 14.48 38.19 -33.56
N SER A 174 15.20 37.99 -32.46
CA SER A 174 16.60 38.43 -32.29
C SER A 174 17.60 37.27 -32.32
N ILE A 175 17.15 36.05 -32.63
CA ILE A 175 17.98 34.84 -32.61
C ILE A 175 19.03 34.89 -33.73
N ASP A 176 20.29 34.75 -33.35
CA ASP A 176 21.40 34.47 -34.25
C ASP A 176 21.72 32.97 -34.25
N PHE A 177 21.32 32.28 -35.32
CA PHE A 177 21.51 30.84 -35.45
C PHE A 177 22.99 30.41 -35.54
N SER A 178 23.91 31.32 -35.86
CA SER A 178 25.34 31.01 -35.89
C SER A 178 25.88 30.60 -34.50
N ARG A 179 25.19 31.00 -33.43
CA ARG A 179 25.54 30.66 -32.04
C ARG A 179 25.23 29.22 -31.65
N PHE A 180 24.54 28.48 -32.52
CA PHE A 180 24.33 27.04 -32.38
C PHE A 180 25.40 26.21 -33.10
N ASN A 181 26.39 26.86 -33.74
CA ASN A 181 27.55 26.17 -34.26
C ASN A 181 28.24 25.38 -33.14
N HIS A 182 28.86 24.26 -33.51
CA HIS A 182 29.47 23.32 -32.55
C HIS A 182 28.47 22.79 -31.50
N PHE A 183 27.23 22.53 -31.93
CA PHE A 183 26.13 22.08 -31.06
C PHE A 183 26.51 20.92 -30.13
N PHE A 184 27.29 19.94 -30.61
CA PHE A 184 27.71 18.75 -29.86
C PHE A 184 29.15 18.82 -29.32
N GLU A 185 29.77 20.00 -29.21
CA GLU A 185 31.18 20.15 -28.83
C GLU A 185 31.52 19.53 -27.47
N LYS A 186 30.62 19.63 -26.50
CA LYS A 186 30.78 19.07 -25.15
C LYS A 186 30.58 17.54 -25.09
N GLY A 187 30.11 16.92 -26.17
CA GLY A 187 29.84 15.49 -26.23
C GLY A 187 28.52 15.07 -25.61
N THR A 188 28.11 13.83 -25.88
CA THR A 188 26.78 13.30 -25.52
C THR A 188 26.62 12.98 -24.03
N THR A 189 27.70 12.59 -23.35
CA THR A 189 27.69 12.31 -21.91
C THR A 189 27.35 13.57 -21.10
N ASP A 190 27.91 14.72 -21.45
CA ASP A 190 27.65 16.00 -20.76
C ASP A 190 26.24 16.52 -21.02
N ILE A 191 25.65 16.20 -22.19
CA ILE A 191 24.24 16.48 -22.48
C ILE A 191 23.33 15.67 -21.55
N LEU A 192 23.63 14.38 -21.34
CA LEU A 192 22.85 13.52 -20.44
C LEU A 192 23.01 13.94 -18.97
N ALA A 193 24.22 14.29 -18.54
CA ALA A 193 24.48 14.84 -17.21
C ALA A 193 23.69 16.14 -16.98
N THR A 194 23.69 17.03 -17.98
CA THR A 194 22.90 18.26 -17.98
C THR A 194 21.40 17.97 -17.95
N ALA A 195 20.92 16.94 -18.66
CA ALA A 195 19.51 16.54 -18.63
C ALA A 195 19.06 16.14 -17.21
N GLY A 196 19.90 15.39 -16.49
CA GLY A 196 19.67 15.08 -15.08
C GLY A 196 19.65 16.33 -14.19
N LEU A 197 20.59 17.27 -14.42
CA LEU A 197 20.62 18.54 -13.70
C LEU A 197 19.34 19.35 -13.89
N VAL A 198 18.94 19.59 -15.15
CA VAL A 198 17.82 20.48 -15.48
C VAL A 198 16.46 19.82 -15.23
N PHE A 199 16.44 18.53 -14.89
CA PHE A 199 15.23 17.79 -14.51
C PHE A 199 14.40 18.53 -13.45
N ILE A 200 15.06 19.14 -12.45
CA ILE A 200 14.39 19.90 -11.38
C ILE A 200 13.48 21.02 -11.91
N SER A 201 13.79 21.57 -13.11
CA SER A 201 12.99 22.62 -13.74
C SER A 201 11.56 22.14 -14.05
N TYR A 202 11.40 20.87 -14.43
CA TYR A 202 10.07 20.31 -14.76
C TYR A 202 9.28 19.83 -13.55
N VAL A 203 9.93 19.67 -12.38
CA VAL A 203 9.36 18.97 -11.20
C VAL A 203 8.13 19.66 -10.63
N GLY A 204 7.91 20.94 -10.93
CA GLY A 204 6.73 21.70 -10.50
C GLY A 204 5.41 20.98 -10.74
N VAL A 205 5.24 20.40 -11.93
CA VAL A 205 4.03 19.67 -12.32
C VAL A 205 3.70 18.50 -11.37
N SER A 206 4.71 17.92 -10.74
CA SER A 206 4.56 16.80 -9.81
C SER A 206 3.87 17.17 -8.50
N LYS A 207 3.67 18.46 -8.23
CA LYS A 207 2.91 18.95 -7.06
C LYS A 207 1.41 18.77 -7.26
N VAL A 208 0.93 18.86 -8.49
CA VAL A 208 -0.49 18.87 -8.85
C VAL A 208 -1.24 17.60 -8.41
N PRO A 209 -0.70 16.37 -8.59
CA PRO A 209 -1.33 15.15 -8.07
C PRO A 209 -1.54 15.14 -6.55
N SER A 210 -0.80 15.95 -5.79
CA SER A 210 -0.97 16.04 -4.33
C SER A 210 -2.18 16.90 -3.93
N LEU A 211 -2.78 17.60 -4.89
CA LEU A 211 -3.98 18.44 -4.70
C LEU A 211 -5.25 17.72 -5.16
N ALA A 212 -5.21 16.40 -5.39
CA ALA A 212 -6.33 15.64 -5.97
C ALA A 212 -7.65 15.78 -5.17
N GLU A 213 -7.59 15.98 -3.85
CA GLU A 213 -8.77 16.23 -3.01
C GLU A 213 -9.45 17.58 -3.28
N GLU A 214 -8.71 18.58 -3.76
CA GLU A 214 -9.19 19.94 -4.04
C GLU A 214 -9.67 20.10 -5.50
N ILE A 215 -9.42 19.11 -6.36
CA ILE A 215 -9.74 19.18 -7.79
C ILE A 215 -11.18 18.76 -8.04
N GLU A 216 -11.91 19.59 -8.79
CA GLU A 216 -13.23 19.23 -9.32
C GLU A 216 -13.06 18.16 -10.41
N ASN A 217 -13.83 17.06 -10.36
CA ASN A 217 -13.70 15.93 -11.30
C ASN A 217 -12.24 15.48 -11.52
N PRO A 218 -11.54 15.03 -10.46
CA PRO A 218 -10.11 14.70 -10.52
C PRO A 218 -9.81 13.61 -11.58
N GLN A 219 -10.77 12.75 -11.89
CA GLN A 219 -10.65 11.70 -12.90
C GLN A 219 -10.27 12.24 -14.28
N ARG A 220 -10.79 13.41 -14.65
CA ARG A 220 -10.54 14.05 -15.95
C ARG A 220 -9.60 15.24 -15.82
N ASN A 221 -9.81 16.09 -14.81
CA ASN A 221 -9.12 17.36 -14.73
C ASN A 221 -7.66 17.20 -14.28
N LEU A 222 -7.36 16.20 -13.45
CA LEU A 222 -5.98 15.92 -13.03
C LEU A 222 -5.08 15.48 -14.19
N PRO A 223 -5.38 14.40 -14.96
CA PRO A 223 -4.53 13.98 -16.07
C PRO A 223 -4.38 15.08 -17.11
N LEU A 224 -5.49 15.71 -17.53
CA LEU A 224 -5.46 16.77 -18.54
C LEU A 224 -4.63 17.97 -18.09
N GLY A 225 -4.85 18.47 -16.86
CA GLY A 225 -4.13 19.63 -16.36
C GLY A 225 -2.62 19.38 -16.18
N VAL A 226 -2.25 18.18 -15.72
CA VAL A 226 -0.84 17.76 -15.59
C VAL A 226 -0.14 17.72 -16.95
N PHE A 227 -0.70 17.03 -17.94
CA PHE A 227 -0.05 16.88 -19.24
C PHE A 227 -0.10 18.15 -20.09
N LEU A 228 -1.17 18.96 -20.00
CA LEU A 228 -1.20 20.30 -20.60
C LEU A 228 -0.13 21.20 -19.99
N GLY A 229 0.00 21.20 -18.65
CA GLY A 229 1.03 21.98 -17.96
C GLY A 229 2.45 21.54 -18.34
N LEU A 230 2.71 20.23 -18.39
CA LEU A 230 3.99 19.68 -18.83
C LEU A 230 4.30 20.03 -20.29
N GLY A 231 3.31 19.93 -21.19
CA GLY A 231 3.47 20.27 -22.61
C GLY A 231 3.77 21.75 -22.83
N VAL A 232 3.05 22.65 -22.13
CA VAL A 232 3.34 24.09 -22.17
C VAL A 232 4.72 24.39 -21.61
N ALA A 233 5.10 23.78 -20.48
CA ALA A 233 6.43 23.96 -19.91
C ALA A 233 7.54 23.47 -20.85
N PHE A 234 7.31 22.34 -21.54
CA PHE A 234 8.22 21.83 -22.56
C PHE A 234 8.44 22.86 -23.67
N VAL A 235 7.35 23.36 -24.29
CA VAL A 235 7.44 24.37 -25.36
C VAL A 235 8.14 25.64 -24.89
N VAL A 236 7.74 26.17 -23.72
CA VAL A 236 8.32 27.39 -23.15
C VAL A 236 9.80 27.24 -22.88
N TYR A 237 10.24 26.09 -22.33
CA TYR A 237 11.66 25.87 -22.07
C TYR A 237 12.44 25.70 -23.36
N ILE A 238 11.98 24.90 -24.32
CA ILE A 238 12.71 24.74 -25.58
C ILE A 238 12.83 26.06 -26.33
N LEU A 239 11.74 26.80 -26.48
CA LEU A 239 11.77 28.11 -27.13
C LEU A 239 12.64 29.09 -26.34
N GLY A 240 12.47 29.15 -25.02
CA GLY A 240 13.19 30.08 -24.17
C GLY A 240 14.69 29.83 -24.10
N ILE A 241 15.12 28.57 -23.99
CA ILE A 241 16.54 28.21 -24.04
C ILE A 241 17.12 28.49 -25.43
N THR A 242 16.35 28.26 -26.50
CA THR A 242 16.76 28.63 -27.86
C THR A 242 16.96 30.14 -27.99
N VAL A 243 16.05 30.95 -27.42
CA VAL A 243 16.21 32.41 -27.36
C VAL A 243 17.49 32.77 -26.60
N ILE A 244 17.69 32.23 -25.39
CA ILE A 244 18.86 32.54 -24.55
C ILE A 244 20.18 32.25 -25.28
N VAL A 245 20.30 31.06 -25.87
CA VAL A 245 21.50 30.67 -26.64
C VAL A 245 21.66 31.52 -27.91
N GLY A 246 20.56 31.85 -28.57
CA GLY A 246 20.54 32.60 -29.81
C GLY A 246 20.83 34.09 -29.68
N VAL A 247 20.60 34.70 -28.50
CA VAL A 247 20.77 36.15 -28.31
C VAL A 247 21.97 36.52 -27.42
N THR A 248 22.43 35.63 -26.55
CA THR A 248 23.54 35.89 -25.60
C THR A 248 24.85 35.27 -26.07
N PRO A 249 26.00 35.99 -26.03
CA PRO A 249 27.29 35.42 -26.39
C PRO A 249 27.67 34.25 -25.48
N ALA A 250 28.29 33.20 -26.03
CA ALA A 250 28.61 31.97 -25.27
C ALA A 250 29.48 32.23 -24.02
N ALA A 251 30.40 33.20 -24.10
CA ALA A 251 31.28 33.57 -22.98
C ALA A 251 30.52 34.27 -21.84
N GLU A 252 29.46 35.01 -22.14
CA GLU A 252 28.62 35.67 -21.13
C GLU A 252 27.59 34.69 -20.55
N LEU A 253 27.05 33.81 -21.40
CA LEU A 253 26.05 32.82 -20.98
C LEU A 253 26.63 31.73 -20.09
N SER A 254 27.85 31.27 -20.39
CA SER A 254 28.49 30.15 -19.69
C SER A 254 28.75 30.50 -18.22
N GLY A 255 27.99 29.89 -17.32
CA GLY A 255 28.13 30.07 -15.88
C GLY A 255 27.36 31.26 -15.31
N SER A 256 26.57 31.96 -16.13
CA SER A 256 25.71 33.04 -15.64
C SER A 256 24.64 32.52 -14.67
N TYR A 257 24.42 33.26 -13.59
CA TYR A 257 23.31 33.05 -12.65
C TYR A 257 22.03 33.81 -13.04
N THR A 258 22.10 34.68 -14.05
CA THR A 258 21.00 35.53 -14.52
C THR A 258 20.75 35.42 -16.04
N PRO A 259 20.84 34.23 -16.66
CA PRO A 259 20.91 34.04 -18.11
C PRO A 259 19.74 34.67 -18.88
N LEU A 260 18.54 34.72 -18.30
CA LEU A 260 17.38 35.34 -18.96
C LEU A 260 17.45 36.86 -18.93
N ALA A 261 17.98 37.44 -17.84
CA ALA A 261 18.15 38.89 -17.76
C ALA A 261 19.25 39.33 -18.73
N ASP A 262 20.33 38.56 -18.83
CA ASP A 262 21.43 38.81 -19.77
C ASP A 262 20.91 38.73 -21.21
N ALA A 263 20.12 37.71 -21.53
CA ALA A 263 19.47 37.58 -22.83
C ALA A 263 18.54 38.75 -23.15
N ALA A 264 17.70 39.17 -22.19
CA ALA A 264 16.81 40.31 -22.37
C ALA A 264 17.57 41.64 -22.50
N ALA A 265 18.70 41.77 -21.82
CA ALA A 265 19.59 42.91 -21.98
C ALA A 265 20.18 42.96 -23.40
N SER A 266 20.51 41.81 -23.99
CA SER A 266 21.08 41.73 -25.34
C SER A 266 20.13 42.25 -26.43
N PHE A 267 18.82 41.99 -26.35
CA PHE A 267 17.86 42.41 -27.39
C PHE A 267 16.98 43.62 -27.02
N ALA A 268 16.76 43.89 -25.73
CA ALA A 268 15.89 44.99 -25.25
C ALA A 268 16.58 45.96 -24.29
N GLY A 269 17.91 45.86 -24.14
CA GLY A 269 18.71 46.76 -23.33
C GLY A 269 18.35 46.75 -21.83
N PRO A 270 18.62 47.84 -21.09
CA PRO A 270 18.37 47.93 -19.65
C PRO A 270 16.91 47.68 -19.25
N VAL A 271 15.95 48.05 -20.13
CA VAL A 271 14.52 47.81 -19.88
C VAL A 271 14.23 46.31 -19.86
N GLY A 272 14.78 45.55 -20.80
CA GLY A 272 14.65 44.09 -20.82
C GLY A 272 15.24 43.43 -19.57
N LEU A 273 16.43 43.87 -19.15
CA LEU A 273 17.07 43.41 -17.91
C LEU A 273 16.16 43.62 -16.69
N VAL A 274 15.58 44.81 -16.54
CA VAL A 274 14.71 45.15 -15.41
C VAL A 274 13.41 44.33 -15.44
N LEU A 275 12.74 44.25 -16.60
CA LEU A 275 11.47 43.51 -16.73
C LEU A 275 11.63 42.03 -16.39
N ILE A 276 12.69 41.40 -16.89
CA ILE A 276 12.97 39.99 -16.59
C ILE A 276 13.46 39.80 -15.16
N SER A 277 14.17 40.76 -14.60
CA SER A 277 14.52 40.70 -13.18
C SER A 277 13.28 40.74 -12.29
N ILE A 278 12.30 41.60 -12.58
CA ILE A 278 11.02 41.61 -11.87
C ILE A 278 10.30 40.27 -12.01
N ALA A 279 10.25 39.71 -13.22
CA ALA A 279 9.65 38.39 -13.46
C ALA A 279 10.33 37.29 -12.62
N ALA A 280 11.67 37.31 -12.60
CA ALA A 280 12.46 36.36 -11.82
C ALA A 280 12.19 36.49 -10.32
N LEU A 281 12.15 37.72 -9.78
CA LEU A 281 11.85 37.96 -8.37
C LEU A 281 10.44 37.46 -7.99
N PHE A 282 9.45 37.64 -8.86
CA PHE A 282 8.11 37.07 -8.65
C PHE A 282 8.15 35.52 -8.66
N ALA A 283 8.87 34.92 -9.60
CA ALA A 283 9.03 33.47 -9.69
C ALA A 283 9.73 32.89 -8.45
N PHE A 284 10.85 33.47 -8.02
CA PHE A 284 11.60 33.00 -6.86
C PHE A 284 10.87 33.22 -5.54
N THR A 285 10.21 34.38 -5.35
CA THR A 285 9.39 34.67 -4.16
C THR A 285 8.27 33.64 -4.01
N SER A 286 7.56 33.39 -5.11
CA SER A 286 6.52 32.36 -5.21
C SER A 286 7.06 30.97 -4.86
N ALA A 287 8.16 30.56 -5.48
CA ALA A 287 8.73 29.22 -5.33
C ALA A 287 9.33 28.98 -3.93
N ALA A 288 10.07 29.95 -3.38
CA ALA A 288 10.69 29.86 -2.06
C ALA A 288 9.63 29.79 -0.96
N ASN A 289 8.65 30.70 -0.98
CA ASN A 289 7.58 30.73 0.01
C ASN A 289 6.73 29.45 -0.03
N ALA A 290 6.29 29.04 -1.23
CA ALA A 290 5.51 27.81 -1.39
C ALA A 290 6.33 26.55 -1.05
N GLY A 291 7.63 26.55 -1.32
CA GLY A 291 8.56 25.45 -1.03
C GLY A 291 8.76 25.26 0.47
N ILE A 292 9.05 26.33 1.21
CA ILE A 292 9.22 26.30 2.68
C ILE A 292 7.91 25.85 3.36
N LEU A 293 6.78 26.45 2.97
CA LEU A 293 5.48 26.08 3.55
C LEU A 293 5.08 24.63 3.25
N SER A 294 5.32 24.17 2.02
CA SER A 294 4.98 22.80 1.61
C SER A 294 5.89 21.77 2.27
N SER A 295 7.19 22.05 2.37
CA SER A 295 8.15 21.13 3.00
C SER A 295 7.86 20.98 4.49
N SER A 296 7.52 22.04 5.22
CA SER A 296 7.19 21.95 6.65
C SER A 296 6.00 21.05 6.99
N ARG A 297 5.13 20.74 6.00
CA ARG A 297 3.98 19.83 6.19
C ARG A 297 4.39 18.35 6.20
N TYR A 298 5.52 17.97 5.61
CA TYR A 298 5.95 16.58 5.56
C TYR A 298 6.38 16.05 6.94
N PRO A 299 7.26 16.72 7.70
CA PRO A 299 7.56 16.27 9.06
C PRO A 299 6.30 16.25 9.95
N LEU A 300 5.40 17.21 9.80
CA LEU A 300 4.11 17.20 10.49
C LEU A 300 3.30 15.92 10.16
N ALA A 301 3.10 15.60 8.88
CA ALA A 301 2.34 14.43 8.44
C ALA A 301 3.00 13.12 8.89
N MET A 302 4.31 12.97 8.66
CA MET A 302 5.07 11.80 9.10
C MET A 302 5.03 11.61 10.61
N SER A 303 5.04 12.71 11.37
CA SER A 303 4.93 12.62 12.83
C SER A 303 3.56 12.14 13.27
N ARG A 304 2.46 12.52 12.57
CA ARG A 304 1.10 12.02 12.83
C ARG A 304 0.95 10.52 12.57
N ASP A 305 1.76 9.98 11.68
CA ASP A 305 1.84 8.56 11.37
C ASP A 305 2.92 7.82 12.18
N ASP A 306 3.49 8.46 13.22
CA ASP A 306 4.50 7.90 14.14
C ASP A 306 5.83 7.47 13.46
N LEU A 307 6.08 7.94 12.23
CA LEU A 307 7.32 7.70 11.50
C LEU A 307 8.49 8.56 11.99
N ILE A 308 8.21 9.72 12.58
CA ILE A 308 9.21 10.62 13.19
C ILE A 308 8.70 11.12 14.56
N PRO A 309 9.54 11.78 15.40
CA PRO A 309 9.17 12.18 16.75
C PRO A 309 7.91 13.05 16.83
N SER A 310 7.11 12.85 17.87
CA SER A 310 5.83 13.57 18.08
C SER A 310 6.00 15.09 18.28
N VAL A 311 7.22 15.57 18.54
CA VAL A 311 7.53 17.01 18.66
C VAL A 311 7.15 17.79 17.38
N PHE A 312 7.22 17.15 16.22
CA PHE A 312 6.82 17.73 14.93
C PHE A 312 5.29 17.89 14.77
N ARG A 313 4.47 17.31 15.67
CA ARG A 313 3.02 17.49 15.71
C ARG A 313 2.58 18.85 16.27
N LYS A 314 3.50 19.62 16.87
CA LYS A 314 3.16 20.89 17.54
C LYS A 314 2.77 21.96 16.52
N ILE A 315 1.52 22.42 16.59
CA ILE A 315 0.94 23.47 15.73
C ILE A 315 0.74 24.74 16.55
N SER A 316 1.04 25.91 15.97
CA SER A 316 0.78 27.21 16.57
C SER A 316 -0.72 27.55 16.55
N PRO A 317 -1.19 28.54 17.33
CA PRO A 317 -2.57 29.02 17.24
C PRO A 317 -2.98 29.47 15.83
N GLY A 318 -2.01 29.88 15.00
CA GLY A 318 -2.20 30.26 13.60
C GLY A 318 -2.25 29.10 12.60
N GLY A 319 -2.21 27.84 13.06
CA GLY A 319 -2.27 26.66 12.19
C GLY A 319 -0.94 26.25 11.55
N VAL A 320 0.19 26.79 12.03
CA VAL A 320 1.53 26.54 11.45
C VAL A 320 2.30 25.51 12.29
N PRO A 321 2.88 24.45 11.70
CA PRO A 321 3.70 23.48 12.44
C PRO A 321 5.07 24.07 12.78
N THR A 322 5.17 24.73 13.93
CA THR A 322 6.31 25.61 14.28
C THR A 322 7.65 24.87 14.27
N VAL A 323 7.71 23.67 14.84
CA VAL A 323 8.96 22.88 14.90
C VAL A 323 9.36 22.40 13.50
N SER A 324 8.40 21.88 12.73
CA SER A 324 8.64 21.41 11.37
C SER A 324 9.10 22.56 10.46
N LEU A 325 8.53 23.75 10.62
CA LEU A 325 8.94 24.95 9.89
C LEU A 325 10.35 25.39 10.28
N LEU A 326 10.67 25.43 11.57
CA LEU A 326 12.00 25.83 12.04
C LEU A 326 13.10 24.88 11.54
N VAL A 327 12.88 23.56 11.63
CA VAL A 327 13.82 22.55 11.10
C VAL A 327 13.96 22.68 9.58
N THR A 328 12.87 22.98 8.87
CA THR A 328 12.87 23.22 7.43
C THR A 328 13.72 24.44 7.05
N VAL A 329 13.54 25.57 7.75
CA VAL A 329 14.30 26.81 7.52
C VAL A 329 15.79 26.60 7.86
N LEU A 330 16.09 25.89 8.95
CA LEU A 330 17.47 25.53 9.30
C LEU A 330 18.12 24.64 8.23
N ALA A 331 17.39 23.67 7.68
CA ALA A 331 17.90 22.85 6.57
C ALA A 331 18.19 23.72 5.32
N VAL A 332 17.29 24.65 4.98
CA VAL A 332 17.50 25.60 3.87
C VAL A 332 18.73 26.47 4.09
N ILE A 333 18.89 27.04 5.29
CA ILE A 333 20.07 27.83 5.68
C ILE A 333 21.34 26.99 5.56
N PHE A 334 21.31 25.76 6.06
CA PHE A 334 22.43 24.82 5.96
C PHE A 334 22.80 24.56 4.50
N TYR A 335 21.83 24.29 3.62
CA TYR A 335 22.13 24.02 2.22
C TYR A 335 22.73 25.22 1.49
N ILE A 336 22.21 26.43 1.73
CA ILE A 336 22.75 27.66 1.15
C ILE A 336 24.18 27.93 1.64
N ALA A 337 24.49 27.60 2.89
CA ALA A 337 25.82 27.83 3.47
C ALA A 337 26.84 26.74 3.08
N ALA A 338 26.40 25.50 2.91
CA ALA A 338 27.27 24.33 2.75
C ALA A 338 27.50 23.93 1.28
N PHE A 339 26.60 24.27 0.37
CA PHE A 339 26.65 23.83 -1.03
C PHE A 339 26.56 25.00 -2.01
N ASP A 340 27.24 24.87 -3.15
CA ASP A 340 27.07 25.77 -4.27
C ASP A 340 25.74 25.51 -5.00
N VAL A 341 25.28 26.49 -5.77
CA VAL A 341 23.97 26.46 -6.43
C VAL A 341 23.82 25.29 -7.41
N LEU A 342 24.91 24.88 -8.07
CA LEU A 342 24.89 23.74 -8.99
C LEU A 342 24.70 22.44 -8.20
N SER A 343 25.44 22.24 -7.10
CA SER A 343 25.25 21.08 -6.24
C SER A 343 23.85 21.02 -5.62
N ILE A 344 23.30 22.15 -5.17
CA ILE A 344 21.91 22.20 -4.66
C ILE A 344 20.92 21.70 -5.72
N ALA A 345 21.04 22.17 -6.97
CA ALA A 345 20.20 21.73 -8.06
C ALA A 345 20.39 20.24 -8.39
N LYS A 346 21.65 19.76 -8.42
CA LYS A 346 21.94 18.35 -8.67
C LYS A 346 21.34 17.42 -7.61
N LEU A 347 21.48 17.78 -6.33
CA LEU A 347 20.91 17.03 -5.22
C LEU A 347 19.37 17.03 -5.27
N ALA A 348 18.75 18.17 -5.57
CA ALA A 348 17.29 18.27 -5.70
C ALA A 348 16.76 17.36 -6.82
N SER A 349 17.41 17.37 -7.98
CA SER A 349 17.08 16.48 -9.10
C SER A 349 17.27 15.01 -8.73
N ALA A 350 18.39 14.64 -8.09
CA ALA A 350 18.68 13.25 -7.74
C ALA A 350 17.67 12.67 -6.75
N PHE A 351 17.29 13.42 -5.70
CA PHE A 351 16.23 12.98 -4.78
C PHE A 351 14.88 12.85 -5.48
N GLN A 352 14.53 13.81 -6.35
CA GLN A 352 13.27 13.71 -7.08
C GLN A 352 13.23 12.50 -8.03
N LEU A 353 14.33 12.22 -8.73
CA LEU A 353 14.45 11.06 -9.61
C LEU A 353 14.33 9.75 -8.80
N ALA A 354 14.97 9.66 -7.63
CA ALA A 354 14.86 8.50 -6.76
C ALA A 354 13.40 8.27 -6.29
N LEU A 355 12.70 9.34 -5.90
CA LEU A 355 11.28 9.27 -5.55
C LEU A 355 10.40 8.85 -6.73
N PHE A 356 10.72 9.30 -7.94
CA PHE A 356 10.01 8.91 -9.15
C PHE A 356 10.22 7.46 -9.53
N ALA A 357 11.43 6.91 -9.35
CA ALA A 357 11.65 5.48 -9.46
C ALA A 357 10.76 4.69 -8.48
N LEU A 358 10.66 5.14 -7.22
CA LEU A 358 9.78 4.52 -6.23
C LEU A 358 8.29 4.65 -6.59
N ILE A 359 7.85 5.75 -7.19
CA ILE A 359 6.46 5.91 -7.67
C ILE A 359 6.15 4.94 -8.81
N CYS A 360 7.08 4.78 -9.77
CA CYS A 360 6.91 3.80 -10.83
C CYS A 360 6.83 2.38 -10.27
N LEU A 361 7.68 2.05 -9.29
CA LEU A 361 7.61 0.78 -8.58
C LEU A 361 6.28 0.60 -7.84
N ALA A 362 5.77 1.66 -7.20
CA ALA A 362 4.48 1.63 -6.51
C ALA A 362 3.32 1.30 -7.47
N VAL A 363 3.30 1.81 -8.70
CA VAL A 363 2.29 1.43 -9.71
C VAL A 363 2.37 -0.04 -10.08
N ILE A 364 3.58 -0.57 -10.28
CA ILE A 364 3.77 -2.01 -10.56
C ILE A 364 3.20 -2.82 -9.40
N VAL A 365 3.56 -2.47 -8.16
CA VAL A 365 3.08 -3.17 -6.96
C VAL A 365 1.56 -3.09 -6.82
N MET A 366 0.95 -1.91 -7.02
CA MET A 366 -0.51 -1.77 -6.95
C MET A 366 -1.22 -2.63 -8.00
N ARG A 367 -0.71 -2.68 -9.24
CA ARG A 367 -1.31 -3.51 -10.29
C ARG A 367 -1.14 -5.00 -10.03
N GLU A 368 0.04 -5.45 -9.62
CA GLU A 368 0.30 -6.86 -9.34
C GLU A 368 -0.38 -7.35 -8.05
N SER A 369 -0.65 -6.45 -7.10
CA SER A 369 -1.41 -6.79 -5.89
C SER A 369 -2.85 -7.26 -6.21
N ALA A 370 -3.38 -6.84 -7.37
CA ALA A 370 -4.80 -6.84 -7.77
C ALA A 370 -5.77 -6.88 -6.58
N ILE A 371 -5.65 -5.85 -5.75
CA ILE A 371 -6.63 -5.46 -4.75
C ILE A 371 -7.87 -4.95 -5.49
N ASP A 372 -9.05 -5.54 -5.22
CA ASP A 372 -10.30 -5.18 -5.93
C ASP A 372 -10.70 -3.71 -5.77
N SER A 373 -10.33 -3.09 -4.64
CA SER A 373 -10.59 -1.67 -4.38
C SER A 373 -9.63 -0.70 -5.09
N TYR A 374 -8.57 -1.21 -5.73
CA TYR A 374 -7.67 -0.38 -6.53
C TYR A 374 -8.25 -0.18 -7.94
N ASP A 375 -9.00 0.91 -8.11
CA ASP A 375 -9.64 1.26 -9.38
C ASP A 375 -9.22 2.67 -9.88
N PRO A 376 -8.02 2.80 -10.48
CA PRO A 376 -7.60 4.06 -11.07
C PRO A 376 -8.45 4.42 -12.29
N THR A 377 -9.05 5.61 -12.28
CA THR A 377 -9.76 6.12 -13.47
C THR A 377 -8.82 6.47 -14.62
N TYR A 378 -7.57 6.80 -14.32
CA TYR A 378 -6.50 6.94 -15.32
C TYR A 378 -5.49 5.80 -15.17
N LYS A 379 -5.31 4.98 -16.21
CA LYS A 379 -4.32 3.90 -16.23
C LYS A 379 -3.13 4.29 -17.11
N THR A 380 -1.93 4.17 -16.54
CA THR A 380 -0.65 4.27 -17.25
C THR A 380 -0.66 3.34 -18.47
N PRO A 381 -0.41 3.86 -19.68
CA PRO A 381 -0.41 3.05 -20.90
C PRO A 381 0.83 2.16 -20.98
N LEU A 382 0.80 1.17 -21.90
CA LEU A 382 1.94 0.30 -22.22
C LEU A 382 2.56 -0.39 -20.98
N TYR A 383 1.73 -0.85 -20.06
CA TYR A 383 2.18 -1.61 -18.90
C TYR A 383 2.77 -2.97 -19.32
N PRO A 384 3.89 -3.43 -18.72
CA PRO A 384 4.68 -2.80 -17.65
C PRO A 384 5.84 -1.90 -18.12
N TRP A 385 5.97 -1.67 -19.42
CA TRP A 385 7.14 -1.00 -20.02
C TRP A 385 7.31 0.46 -19.59
N VAL A 386 6.22 1.23 -19.47
CA VAL A 386 6.31 2.64 -19.05
C VAL A 386 6.82 2.79 -17.61
N PRO A 387 6.25 2.10 -16.59
CA PRO A 387 6.84 2.09 -15.25
C PRO A 387 8.30 1.63 -15.23
N LEU A 388 8.65 0.57 -15.96
CA LEU A 388 10.04 0.08 -16.03
C LEU A 388 10.99 1.11 -16.64
N ALA A 389 10.57 1.78 -17.72
CA ALA A 389 11.32 2.88 -18.32
C ALA A 389 11.48 4.06 -17.35
N GLY A 390 10.46 4.36 -16.53
CA GLY A 390 10.53 5.38 -15.49
C GLY A 390 11.52 5.04 -14.38
N ILE A 391 11.56 3.80 -13.91
CA ILE A 391 12.55 3.31 -12.92
C ILE A 391 13.96 3.40 -13.52
N PHE A 392 14.16 2.78 -14.68
CA PHE A 392 15.47 2.71 -15.32
C PHE A 392 15.98 4.10 -15.70
N GLY A 393 15.16 4.93 -16.34
CA GLY A 393 15.52 6.28 -16.75
C GLY A 393 15.88 7.17 -15.57
N SER A 394 15.15 7.05 -14.45
CA SER A 394 15.45 7.79 -13.23
C SER A 394 16.79 7.38 -12.61
N CYS A 395 17.00 6.07 -12.44
CA CYS A 395 18.26 5.53 -11.90
C CYS A 395 19.45 5.85 -12.83
N TRP A 396 19.27 5.70 -14.14
CA TRP A 396 20.29 6.03 -15.13
C TRP A 396 20.67 7.51 -15.04
N LEU A 397 19.71 8.45 -15.09
CA LEU A 397 20.01 9.88 -15.04
C LEU A 397 20.75 10.28 -13.75
N ILE A 398 20.40 9.69 -12.60
CA ILE A 398 21.14 9.93 -11.34
C ILE A 398 22.63 9.62 -11.53
N THR A 399 22.97 8.48 -12.14
CA THR A 399 24.38 8.09 -12.36
C THR A 399 25.11 9.02 -13.32
N GLN A 400 24.41 9.63 -14.29
CA GLN A 400 25.02 10.57 -15.25
C GLN A 400 25.38 11.91 -14.62
N MET A 401 24.75 12.31 -13.51
CA MET A 401 25.00 13.61 -12.86
C MET A 401 26.29 13.66 -12.03
N GLY A 402 26.93 12.50 -11.82
CA GLY A 402 28.18 12.34 -11.08
C GLY A 402 28.03 11.51 -9.80
N THR A 403 29.16 11.31 -9.12
CA THR A 403 29.25 10.48 -7.91
C THR A 403 28.53 11.10 -6.72
N MET A 404 28.66 12.42 -6.52
CA MET A 404 28.04 13.10 -5.37
C MET A 404 26.51 12.97 -5.36
N PRO A 405 25.75 13.32 -6.43
CA PRO A 405 24.29 13.15 -6.41
C PRO A 405 23.86 11.69 -6.26
N THR A 406 24.62 10.76 -6.85
CA THR A 406 24.38 9.31 -6.73
C THR A 406 24.54 8.84 -5.28
N LEU A 407 25.62 9.23 -4.61
CA LEU A 407 25.87 8.87 -3.20
C LEU A 407 24.81 9.44 -2.28
N PHE A 408 24.35 10.66 -2.52
CA PHE A 408 23.25 11.23 -1.73
C PHE A 408 21.93 10.51 -2.00
N ALA A 409 21.60 10.16 -3.24
CA ALA A 409 20.39 9.39 -3.56
C ALA A 409 20.39 8.00 -2.88
N VAL A 410 21.53 7.29 -2.91
CA VAL A 410 21.70 6.04 -2.16
C VAL A 410 21.64 6.30 -0.65
N GLY A 411 22.28 7.37 -0.18
CA GLY A 411 22.26 7.81 1.21
C GLY A 411 20.85 8.08 1.73
N LEU A 412 19.96 8.67 0.93
CA LEU A 412 18.55 8.85 1.27
C LEU A 412 17.87 7.50 1.55
N VAL A 413 18.07 6.51 0.68
CA VAL A 413 17.51 5.16 0.87
C VAL A 413 18.09 4.53 2.14
N VAL A 414 19.41 4.56 2.31
CA VAL A 414 20.09 4.00 3.49
C VAL A 414 19.62 4.67 4.78
N ILE A 415 19.58 6.00 4.84
CA ILE A 415 19.11 6.76 6.00
C ILE A 415 17.64 6.44 6.29
N GLY A 416 16.79 6.37 5.27
CA GLY A 416 15.38 6.01 5.44
C GLY A 416 15.20 4.59 5.99
N VAL A 417 16.01 3.63 5.51
CA VAL A 417 16.02 2.25 6.01
C VAL A 417 16.50 2.17 7.45
N VAL A 418 17.66 2.78 7.75
CA VAL A 418 18.22 2.81 9.11
C VAL A 418 17.24 3.47 10.07
N TRP A 419 16.68 4.62 9.70
CA TRP A 419 15.69 5.34 10.50
C TRP A 419 14.43 4.50 10.76
N TYR A 420 13.92 3.83 9.73
CA TYR A 420 12.76 2.97 9.86
C TYR A 420 13.00 1.87 10.89
N PHE A 421 14.11 1.13 10.79
CA PHE A 421 14.41 0.06 11.74
C PHE A 421 14.76 0.57 13.14
N ALA A 422 15.45 1.71 13.26
CA ALA A 422 15.84 2.28 14.53
C ALA A 422 14.67 2.90 15.32
N TYR A 423 13.70 3.50 14.62
CA TYR A 423 12.62 4.28 15.25
C TYR A 423 11.21 3.79 14.88
N ALA A 424 10.88 3.75 13.59
CA ALA A 424 9.50 3.63 13.13
C ALA A 424 8.92 2.20 13.22
N ASN A 425 9.73 1.16 12.99
CA ASN A 425 9.29 -0.23 12.93
C ASN A 425 8.61 -0.70 14.24
N ARG A 426 9.04 -0.17 15.39
CA ARG A 426 8.44 -0.50 16.70
C ARG A 426 7.14 0.25 16.99
N ARG A 427 6.82 1.28 16.19
CA ARG A 427 5.74 2.24 16.47
C ARG A 427 4.62 2.19 15.44
N VAL A 428 4.89 1.68 14.23
CA VAL A 428 3.92 1.64 13.14
C VAL A 428 3.49 0.20 12.87
N GLN A 429 2.25 -0.12 13.21
CA GLN A 429 1.57 -1.37 12.85
C GLN A 429 0.70 -1.12 11.61
N ARG A 430 1.33 -0.93 10.45
CA ARG A 430 0.63 -0.78 9.16
C ARG A 430 1.38 -1.55 8.08
N GLU A 431 0.65 -2.26 7.24
CA GLU A 431 1.19 -3.02 6.11
C GLU A 431 0.83 -2.32 4.79
N GLY A 432 1.71 -2.40 3.79
CA GLY A 432 1.47 -1.84 2.45
C GLY A 432 0.99 -2.89 1.45
N ALA A 433 0.49 -2.46 0.29
CA ALA A 433 0.00 -3.35 -0.77
C ALA A 433 1.04 -4.38 -1.27
N ILE A 434 2.34 -4.10 -1.07
CA ILE A 434 3.44 -5.01 -1.42
C ILE A 434 3.32 -6.39 -0.76
N TYR A 435 2.68 -6.51 0.41
CA TYR A 435 2.47 -7.79 1.07
C TYR A 435 1.55 -8.71 0.26
N HIS A 436 0.53 -8.17 -0.42
CA HIS A 436 -0.32 -8.95 -1.33
C HIS A 436 0.43 -9.43 -2.57
N VAL A 437 1.41 -8.65 -3.06
CA VAL A 437 2.29 -9.11 -4.15
C VAL A 437 3.16 -10.27 -3.67
N PHE A 438 3.75 -10.18 -2.48
CA PHE A 438 4.52 -11.29 -1.91
C PHE A 438 3.67 -12.51 -1.58
N GLU A 439 2.45 -12.32 -1.08
CA GLU A 439 1.46 -13.38 -0.85
C GLU A 439 1.13 -14.11 -2.15
N ARG A 440 0.80 -13.38 -3.22
CA ARG A 440 0.54 -13.97 -4.55
C ARG A 440 1.76 -14.60 -5.18
N LEU A 441 2.93 -13.96 -5.09
CA LEU A 441 4.17 -14.57 -5.55
C LEU A 441 4.47 -15.84 -4.75
N GLY A 442 4.12 -15.88 -3.46
CA GLY A 442 4.16 -17.06 -2.61
C GLY A 442 3.19 -18.15 -3.07
N GLN A 443 1.93 -17.81 -3.34
CA GLN A 443 0.91 -18.72 -3.91
C GLN A 443 1.35 -19.27 -5.28
N ARG A 444 1.88 -18.40 -6.16
CA ARG A 444 2.43 -18.82 -7.47
C ARG A 444 3.70 -19.66 -7.36
N ARG A 445 4.46 -19.55 -6.26
CA ARG A 445 5.72 -20.27 -6.05
C ARG A 445 5.48 -21.65 -5.46
N PHE A 446 4.60 -22.41 -6.11
CA PHE A 446 4.33 -23.85 -5.96
C PHE A 446 3.06 -24.24 -5.19
N ASP A 447 1.91 -24.21 -5.84
CA ASP A 447 0.80 -25.14 -5.53
C ASP A 447 1.27 -26.60 -5.62
N GLY A 448 2.24 -26.91 -6.49
CA GLY A 448 2.83 -28.25 -6.66
C GLY A 448 3.66 -28.72 -5.45
N LEU A 449 4.43 -27.84 -4.82
CA LEU A 449 5.25 -28.11 -3.63
C LEU A 449 4.38 -28.07 -2.39
N ASP A 450 3.38 -27.18 -2.32
CA ASP A 450 2.43 -27.20 -1.21
C ASP A 450 1.52 -28.43 -1.30
N SER A 451 1.09 -28.87 -2.48
CA SER A 451 0.39 -30.16 -2.67
C SER A 451 1.30 -31.38 -2.48
N GLU A 452 2.57 -31.31 -2.87
CA GLU A 452 3.58 -32.35 -2.63
C GLU A 452 3.97 -32.40 -1.14
N LEU A 453 4.14 -31.27 -0.46
CA LEU A 453 4.37 -31.19 0.98
C LEU A 453 3.12 -31.58 1.77
N ARG A 454 1.91 -31.19 1.34
CA ARG A 454 0.64 -31.70 1.88
C ARG A 454 0.48 -33.19 1.60
N GLY A 455 0.97 -33.68 0.46
CA GLY A 455 1.03 -35.10 0.09
C GLY A 455 1.99 -35.88 0.99
N ILE A 456 3.21 -35.37 1.19
CA ILE A 456 4.24 -35.91 2.09
C ILE A 456 3.82 -35.80 3.56
N LEU A 457 3.13 -34.72 3.94
CA LEU A 457 2.54 -34.55 5.26
C LEU A 457 1.39 -35.53 5.46
N LYS A 458 0.49 -35.70 4.46
CA LYS A 458 -0.57 -36.72 4.46
C LYS A 458 0.03 -38.12 4.61
N GLU A 459 1.04 -38.48 3.81
CA GLU A 459 1.74 -39.76 3.86
C GLU A 459 2.46 -40.00 5.21
N ARG A 460 3.05 -38.96 5.83
CA ARG A 460 3.65 -39.07 7.17
C ARG A 460 2.63 -39.14 8.30
N THR A 461 1.44 -38.56 8.15
CA THR A 461 0.39 -38.57 9.19
C THR A 461 -0.48 -39.82 9.19
N VAL A 462 -0.35 -40.73 8.22
CA VAL A 462 -1.09 -42.02 8.20
C VAL A 462 -0.68 -42.96 9.35
N GLN A 463 0.35 -42.65 10.14
CA GLN A 463 0.81 -43.51 11.24
C GLN A 463 0.31 -43.17 12.66
N ALA A 464 -0.60 -42.22 12.84
CA ALA A 464 -1.32 -42.05 14.10
C ALA A 464 -2.69 -41.41 13.86
N ASN A 465 -3.74 -41.88 14.54
CA ASN A 465 -5.10 -41.32 14.50
C ASN A 465 -5.07 -39.77 14.45
N ASP A 466 -5.83 -39.16 13.53
CA ASP A 466 -5.88 -37.69 13.37
C ASP A 466 -6.37 -37.06 14.70
N PRO A 467 -5.62 -36.11 15.31
CA PRO A 467 -6.04 -35.47 16.57
C PRO A 467 -7.44 -34.86 16.52
N PHE A 468 -7.91 -34.46 15.33
CA PHE A 468 -9.26 -33.97 15.11
C PHE A 468 -10.34 -35.04 15.34
N ASP A 469 -10.13 -36.24 14.81
CA ASP A 469 -11.08 -37.34 14.92
C ASP A 469 -11.20 -37.77 16.39
N GLU A 470 -10.10 -37.76 17.14
CA GLU A 470 -10.09 -38.05 18.58
C GLU A 470 -10.85 -37.00 19.40
N ILE A 471 -10.67 -35.71 19.09
CA ILE A 471 -11.36 -34.61 19.78
C ILE A 471 -12.85 -34.62 19.47
N VAL A 472 -13.25 -34.88 18.22
CA VAL A 472 -14.67 -34.98 17.84
C VAL A 472 -15.32 -36.19 18.49
N ALA A 473 -14.66 -37.35 18.53
CA ALA A 473 -15.18 -38.55 19.16
C ALA A 473 -15.41 -38.38 20.68
N THR A 474 -14.60 -37.53 21.34
CA THR A 474 -14.65 -37.32 22.80
C THR A 474 -15.35 -36.03 23.21
N CYS A 475 -15.87 -35.25 22.26
CA CYS A 475 -16.49 -33.97 22.56
C CYS A 475 -17.79 -34.11 23.38
N SER A 476 -18.03 -33.15 24.27
CA SER A 476 -19.33 -33.03 24.93
C SER A 476 -20.32 -32.33 24.01
N VAL A 477 -21.56 -32.80 23.99
CA VAL A 477 -22.65 -32.24 23.18
C VAL A 477 -23.69 -31.64 24.10
N VAL A 478 -24.06 -30.39 23.85
CA VAL A 478 -25.08 -29.64 24.60
C VAL A 478 -26.22 -29.25 23.67
N ASP A 479 -27.45 -29.63 24.04
CA ASP A 479 -28.67 -29.25 23.33
C ASP A 479 -29.43 -28.20 24.14
N VAL A 480 -29.56 -26.99 23.61
CA VAL A 480 -30.16 -25.86 24.33
C VAL A 480 -31.64 -25.69 23.90
N PRO A 481 -32.58 -25.53 24.85
CA PRO A 481 -33.99 -25.26 24.54
C PRO A 481 -34.18 -23.88 23.88
N ALA A 482 -35.34 -23.71 23.23
CA ALA A 482 -35.64 -22.55 22.38
C ALA A 482 -35.53 -21.19 23.11
N GLY A 483 -34.71 -20.28 22.57
CA GLY A 483 -34.61 -18.87 22.98
C GLY A 483 -33.72 -18.64 24.21
N GLY A 484 -32.64 -17.89 24.02
CA GLY A 484 -31.71 -17.51 25.09
C GLY A 484 -30.65 -16.52 24.61
N SER A 485 -29.88 -15.97 25.55
CA SER A 485 -28.67 -15.19 25.26
C SER A 485 -27.43 -16.09 25.22
N PHE A 486 -26.36 -15.64 24.58
CA PHE A 486 -25.12 -16.41 24.46
C PHE A 486 -24.44 -16.73 25.80
N GLU A 487 -24.57 -15.85 26.79
CA GLU A 487 -23.81 -15.95 28.04
C GLU A 487 -24.20 -17.15 28.93
N PRO A 488 -25.49 -17.47 29.16
CA PRO A 488 -25.90 -18.72 29.81
C PRO A 488 -25.35 -19.97 29.12
N ILE A 489 -25.35 -19.99 27.79
CA ILE A 489 -24.88 -21.11 26.98
C ILE A 489 -23.36 -21.26 27.10
N ALA A 490 -22.62 -20.14 27.08
CA ALA A 490 -21.18 -20.14 27.32
C ALA A 490 -20.84 -20.67 28.73
N ARG A 491 -21.63 -20.34 29.75
CA ARG A 491 -21.46 -20.89 31.11
C ARG A 491 -21.67 -22.40 31.15
N GLU A 492 -22.72 -22.89 30.49
CA GLU A 492 -23.00 -24.32 30.39
C GLU A 492 -21.87 -25.05 29.64
N ALA A 493 -21.42 -24.55 28.49
CA ALA A 493 -20.30 -25.12 27.75
C ALA A 493 -18.99 -25.13 28.57
N CYS A 494 -18.73 -24.07 29.33
CA CYS A 494 -17.55 -24.00 30.20
C CYS A 494 -17.63 -24.96 31.39
N ALA A 495 -18.82 -25.28 31.91
CA ALA A 495 -19.00 -26.30 32.94
C ALA A 495 -18.63 -27.71 32.40
N HIS A 496 -18.95 -28.00 31.14
CA HIS A 496 -18.51 -29.23 30.47
C HIS A 496 -16.98 -29.27 30.24
N LEU A 497 -16.37 -28.14 29.90
CA LEU A 497 -14.90 -28.04 29.81
C LEU A 497 -14.23 -28.22 31.17
N GLN A 498 -14.80 -27.68 32.25
CA GLN A 498 -14.31 -27.90 33.62
C GLN A 498 -14.46 -29.36 34.06
N ALA A 499 -15.50 -30.08 33.63
CA ALA A 499 -15.62 -31.50 33.94
C ALA A 499 -14.49 -32.35 33.32
N SER A 500 -13.83 -31.84 32.27
CA SER A 500 -12.74 -32.50 31.56
C SER A 500 -11.36 -31.88 31.81
N THR A 501 -11.28 -30.79 32.59
CA THR A 501 -10.03 -30.06 32.87
C THR A 501 -10.00 -29.53 34.30
N ASP A 502 -8.84 -29.42 34.93
CA ASP A 502 -8.70 -28.86 36.30
C ASP A 502 -8.82 -27.32 36.34
N LEU A 503 -9.47 -26.70 35.35
CA LEU A 503 -9.57 -25.24 35.19
C LEU A 503 -10.87 -24.69 35.77
N ASP A 504 -10.82 -23.47 36.32
CA ASP A 504 -12.01 -22.77 36.85
C ASP A 504 -12.93 -22.32 35.71
N ALA A 505 -14.21 -22.74 35.76
CA ALA A 505 -15.23 -22.36 34.78
C ALA A 505 -15.42 -20.85 34.68
N ASN A 506 -15.26 -20.07 35.76
CA ASN A 506 -15.42 -18.61 35.68
C ASN A 506 -14.30 -17.95 34.85
N LEU A 507 -13.08 -18.50 34.92
CA LEU A 507 -11.95 -18.05 34.10
C LEU A 507 -12.15 -18.43 32.62
N LEU A 508 -12.67 -19.63 32.35
CA LEU A 508 -12.99 -20.08 31.00
C LEU A 508 -14.07 -19.18 30.37
N VAL A 509 -15.17 -18.92 31.08
CA VAL A 509 -16.26 -18.03 30.61
C VAL A 509 -15.72 -16.65 30.27
N THR A 510 -14.91 -16.07 31.15
CA THR A 510 -14.29 -14.75 30.91
C THR A 510 -13.37 -14.78 29.69
N GLY A 511 -12.59 -15.84 29.52
CA GLY A 511 -11.69 -16.04 28.38
C GLY A 511 -12.44 -16.10 27.05
N PHE A 512 -13.45 -16.96 26.94
CA PHE A 512 -14.28 -17.09 25.75
C PHE A 512 -15.07 -15.80 25.45
N MET A 513 -15.64 -15.14 26.47
CA MET A 513 -16.39 -13.89 26.31
C MET A 513 -15.51 -12.71 25.86
N ASN A 514 -14.27 -12.63 26.34
CA ASN A 514 -13.30 -11.64 25.87
C ASN A 514 -12.89 -11.91 24.41
N GLY A 515 -12.71 -13.18 24.02
CA GLY A 515 -12.43 -13.56 22.64
C GLY A 515 -13.52 -13.11 21.66
N VAL A 516 -14.79 -13.34 22.03
CA VAL A 516 -15.97 -12.94 21.24
C VAL A 516 -16.11 -11.42 21.11
N ARG A 517 -15.71 -10.64 22.14
CA ARG A 517 -15.76 -9.16 22.12
C ARG A 517 -14.63 -8.50 21.34
N ILE A 518 -13.50 -9.18 21.12
CA ILE A 518 -12.29 -8.62 20.48
C ILE A 518 -12.26 -8.88 18.95
N GLY A 519 -13.29 -9.50 18.37
CA GLY A 519 -13.50 -9.53 16.91
C GLY A 519 -13.32 -10.88 16.22
N ALA A 520 -13.51 -12.01 16.93
CA ALA A 520 -13.67 -13.35 16.36
C ALA A 520 -14.71 -14.09 17.22
N THR A 521 -15.83 -14.64 16.77
CA THR A 521 -16.13 -15.35 15.51
C THR A 521 -17.66 -15.48 15.37
N PRO A 522 -18.28 -14.99 14.29
CA PRO A 522 -19.24 -15.84 13.57
C PRO A 522 -18.58 -16.35 12.29
N ILE A 523 -18.65 -17.66 12.08
CA ILE A 523 -18.50 -18.19 10.74
C ILE A 523 -19.83 -17.93 10.04
N ALA A 524 -19.77 -17.58 8.75
CA ALA A 524 -20.95 -17.38 7.92
C ALA A 524 -21.98 -18.52 8.09
N GLY A 525 -23.27 -18.21 7.96
CA GLY A 525 -24.33 -19.24 7.91
C GLY A 525 -24.86 -19.74 9.26
N GLY A 526 -24.79 -18.96 10.34
CA GLY A 526 -25.46 -19.29 11.61
C GLY A 526 -24.64 -20.16 12.56
N VAL A 527 -23.31 -20.09 12.47
CA VAL A 527 -22.37 -20.86 13.31
C VAL A 527 -21.39 -19.95 14.06
N ALA A 528 -21.07 -20.28 15.31
CA ALA A 528 -20.01 -19.62 16.08
C ALA A 528 -18.89 -20.60 16.45
N LEU A 529 -17.63 -20.18 16.31
CA LEU A 529 -16.46 -20.91 16.84
C LEU A 529 -15.76 -20.11 17.95
N PRO A 530 -16.29 -20.06 19.18
CA PRO A 530 -15.55 -19.55 20.33
C PRO A 530 -14.31 -20.41 20.58
N HIS A 531 -13.14 -19.80 20.71
CA HIS A 531 -11.90 -20.53 20.95
C HIS A 531 -11.03 -19.84 22.01
N LEU A 532 -10.28 -20.64 22.77
CA LEU A 532 -9.40 -20.15 23.82
C LEU A 532 -8.15 -21.04 23.91
N ARG A 533 -6.98 -20.41 24.12
CA ARG A 533 -5.75 -21.13 24.47
C ARG A 533 -5.37 -20.84 25.91
N VAL A 534 -5.07 -21.89 26.67
CA VAL A 534 -4.74 -21.79 28.11
C VAL A 534 -3.51 -22.64 28.44
N GLY A 535 -2.83 -22.29 29.53
CA GLY A 535 -1.85 -23.19 30.15
C GLY A 535 -2.54 -24.16 31.10
N GLY A 536 -1.87 -25.28 31.44
CA GLY A 536 -2.39 -26.25 32.41
C GLY A 536 -3.28 -27.36 31.84
N ILE A 537 -3.30 -27.53 30.51
CA ILE A 537 -3.91 -28.67 29.83
C ILE A 537 -2.92 -29.25 28.82
N ASP A 538 -2.90 -30.58 28.71
CA ASP A 538 -1.93 -31.30 27.86
C ASP A 538 -2.48 -31.62 26.47
N ARG A 539 -3.80 -31.53 26.29
CA ARG A 539 -4.48 -31.81 25.02
C ARG A 539 -5.65 -30.86 24.77
N PRO A 540 -6.09 -30.70 23.51
CA PRO A 540 -7.26 -29.88 23.19
C PRO A 540 -8.57 -30.54 23.63
N HIS A 541 -9.58 -29.71 23.91
CA HIS A 541 -10.92 -30.14 24.32
C HIS A 541 -11.97 -29.37 23.51
N LEU A 542 -13.06 -30.03 23.14
CA LEU A 542 -14.15 -29.45 22.35
C LEU A 542 -15.49 -29.70 23.03
N VAL A 543 -16.30 -28.65 23.12
CA VAL A 543 -17.73 -28.74 23.45
C VAL A 543 -18.53 -28.19 22.29
N VAL A 544 -19.48 -28.96 21.81
CA VAL A 544 -20.35 -28.57 20.70
C VAL A 544 -21.76 -28.32 21.22
N VAL A 545 -22.37 -27.25 20.75
CA VAL A 545 -23.67 -26.79 21.21
C VAL A 545 -24.61 -26.64 20.02
N ARG A 546 -25.81 -27.22 20.13
CA ARG A 546 -26.89 -27.01 19.18
C ARG A 546 -28.02 -26.21 19.81
N ALA A 547 -28.48 -25.19 19.09
CA ALA A 547 -29.62 -24.36 19.45
C ALA A 547 -30.65 -24.36 18.31
N ARG A 548 -31.65 -25.25 18.39
CA ARG A 548 -32.62 -25.48 17.29
C ARG A 548 -33.40 -24.24 16.86
N SER A 549 -33.73 -23.36 17.81
CA SER A 549 -34.45 -22.10 17.53
C SER A 549 -33.54 -20.90 17.28
N GLY A 550 -32.23 -21.09 17.32
CA GLY A 550 -31.24 -20.03 17.20
C GLY A 550 -31.07 -19.21 18.49
N VAL A 551 -29.88 -18.63 18.65
CA VAL A 551 -29.47 -17.77 19.77
C VAL A 551 -28.90 -16.49 19.20
N LEU A 552 -29.28 -15.35 19.78
CA LEU A 552 -28.77 -14.06 19.37
C LEU A 552 -27.40 -13.81 20.02
N ILE A 553 -26.40 -13.57 19.18
CA ILE A 553 -25.05 -13.18 19.59
C ILE A 553 -24.80 -11.75 19.11
N ASN A 554 -24.45 -10.86 20.03
CA ASN A 554 -23.97 -9.52 19.71
C ASN A 554 -22.46 -9.58 19.48
N VAL A 555 -22.03 -9.21 18.28
CA VAL A 555 -20.62 -9.20 17.91
C VAL A 555 -20.18 -7.74 17.73
N GLY A 556 -19.11 -7.37 18.42
CA GLY A 556 -18.47 -6.07 18.23
C GLY A 556 -17.67 -6.09 16.93
N THR A 557 -17.98 -5.20 16.00
CA THR A 557 -17.11 -4.97 14.83
C THR A 557 -15.96 -4.02 15.21
N VAL A 558 -14.82 -4.16 14.52
CA VAL A 558 -13.63 -3.27 14.67
C VAL A 558 -13.98 -1.78 14.47
N MET A 559 -15.12 -1.48 13.82
CA MET A 559 -15.63 -0.14 13.53
C MET A 559 -16.65 0.37 14.57
N GLY A 560 -16.89 -0.34 15.67
CA GLY A 560 -17.74 0.11 16.78
C GLY A 560 -19.26 -0.04 16.54
N SER A 561 -19.71 -0.73 15.49
CA SER A 561 -21.12 -1.11 15.35
C SER A 561 -21.37 -2.50 15.91
N GLU A 562 -22.39 -2.66 16.76
CA GLU A 562 -22.88 -3.96 17.21
C GLU A 562 -23.77 -4.58 16.12
N SER A 563 -23.40 -5.77 15.63
CA SER A 563 -24.28 -6.58 14.76
C SER A 563 -24.80 -7.79 15.52
N THR A 564 -26.11 -8.01 15.46
CA THR A 564 -26.75 -9.17 16.08
C THR A 564 -26.88 -10.28 15.05
N HIS A 565 -26.31 -11.44 15.33
CA HIS A 565 -26.38 -12.63 14.50
C HIS A 565 -27.15 -13.74 15.20
N THR A 566 -27.98 -14.47 14.45
CA THR A 566 -28.63 -15.69 14.95
C THR A 566 -27.72 -16.87 14.70
N VAL A 567 -27.38 -17.61 15.76
CA VAL A 567 -26.48 -18.77 15.73
C VAL A 567 -27.19 -20.02 16.21
N GLN A 568 -27.06 -21.12 15.47
CA GLN A 568 -27.68 -22.42 15.72
C GLN A 568 -26.68 -23.53 16.06
N ALA A 569 -25.40 -23.36 15.70
CA ALA A 569 -24.30 -24.24 16.08
C ALA A 569 -23.16 -23.46 16.72
N MET A 570 -22.61 -23.95 17.84
CA MET A 570 -21.48 -23.30 18.52
C MET A 570 -20.42 -24.33 18.92
N PHE A 571 -19.15 -24.00 18.71
CA PHE A 571 -18.03 -24.91 18.94
C PHE A 571 -17.01 -24.26 19.88
N PHE A 572 -17.05 -24.62 21.16
CA PHE A 572 -16.14 -24.11 22.17
C PHE A 572 -14.85 -24.93 22.16
N LEU A 573 -13.82 -24.41 21.49
CA LEU A 573 -12.52 -25.07 21.36
C LEU A 573 -11.53 -24.53 22.41
N LEU A 574 -11.05 -25.40 23.29
CA LEU A 574 -10.00 -25.11 24.25
C LEU A 574 -8.71 -25.83 23.84
N SER A 575 -7.57 -25.14 23.78
CA SER A 575 -6.30 -25.77 23.38
C SER A 575 -5.10 -25.36 24.25
N PRO A 576 -4.06 -26.20 24.35
CA PRO A 576 -2.82 -25.85 25.05
C PRO A 576 -2.12 -24.64 24.41
N THR A 577 -1.50 -23.80 25.23
CA THR A 577 -0.64 -22.70 24.76
C THR A 577 0.68 -23.18 24.15
N SER A 578 1.11 -24.40 24.47
CA SER A 578 2.34 -25.02 23.94
C SER A 578 2.27 -25.41 22.46
N GLU A 579 1.07 -25.59 21.90
CA GLU A 579 0.89 -26.10 20.52
C GLU A 579 0.04 -25.15 19.65
N PRO A 580 0.57 -23.97 19.29
CA PRO A 580 -0.17 -22.97 18.52
C PRO A 580 -0.57 -23.47 17.12
N THR A 581 0.27 -24.29 16.49
CA THR A 581 0.02 -24.82 15.14
C THR A 581 -1.10 -25.85 15.13
N ALA A 582 -1.18 -26.71 16.16
CA ALA A 582 -2.25 -27.69 16.30
C ALA A 582 -3.61 -27.00 16.49
N HIS A 583 -3.65 -25.92 17.27
CA HIS A 583 -4.85 -25.11 17.46
C HIS A 583 -5.40 -24.51 16.15
N LEU A 584 -4.53 -23.91 15.33
CA LEU A 584 -4.94 -23.36 14.03
C LEU A 584 -5.43 -24.45 13.07
N ARG A 585 -4.81 -25.63 13.09
CA ARG A 585 -5.25 -26.79 12.30
C ARG A 585 -6.66 -27.24 12.69
N LEU A 586 -6.97 -27.36 13.98
CA LEU A 586 -8.30 -27.73 14.47
C LEU A 586 -9.36 -26.69 14.10
N LEU A 587 -9.04 -25.40 14.17
CA LEU A 587 -9.93 -24.33 13.72
C LEU A 587 -10.22 -24.41 12.22
N ALA A 588 -9.20 -24.66 11.39
CA ALA A 588 -9.36 -24.81 9.95
C ALA A 588 -10.22 -26.04 9.60
N GLN A 589 -10.05 -27.16 10.31
CA GLN A 589 -10.86 -28.35 10.12
C GLN A 589 -12.32 -28.13 10.56
N LEU A 590 -12.57 -27.46 11.69
CA LEU A 590 -13.93 -27.08 12.10
C LEU A 590 -14.61 -26.14 11.09
N ALA A 591 -13.88 -25.14 10.59
CA ALA A 591 -14.40 -24.23 9.56
C ALA A 591 -14.76 -24.99 8.27
N ALA A 592 -13.87 -25.88 7.81
CA ALA A 592 -14.12 -26.71 6.64
C ALA A 592 -15.32 -27.68 6.82
N CYS A 593 -15.60 -28.12 8.05
CA CYS A 593 -16.81 -28.91 8.33
C CYS A 593 -18.09 -28.07 8.19
N VAL A 594 -18.06 -26.83 8.70
CA VAL A 594 -19.22 -25.93 8.70
C VAL A 594 -19.53 -25.37 7.31
N GLU A 595 -18.53 -25.22 6.46
CA GLU A 595 -18.68 -24.75 5.07
C GLU A 595 -19.29 -25.81 4.11
N ARG A 596 -19.45 -27.06 4.56
CA ARG A 596 -20.06 -28.11 3.72
C ARG A 596 -21.49 -27.74 3.35
N ALA A 597 -21.85 -27.97 2.09
CA ALA A 597 -23.24 -27.89 1.65
C ALA A 597 -24.11 -28.80 2.53
N GLN A 598 -25.24 -28.27 3.01
CA GLN A 598 -26.21 -28.95 3.90
C GLN A 598 -25.74 -29.21 5.34
N PHE A 599 -24.57 -28.73 5.77
CA PHE A 599 -24.10 -28.94 7.15
C PHE A 599 -25.15 -28.55 8.20
N LEU A 600 -25.70 -27.34 8.11
CA LEU A 600 -26.63 -26.81 9.09
C LEU A 600 -27.97 -27.58 9.09
N GLU A 601 -28.40 -28.08 7.93
CA GLU A 601 -29.60 -28.90 7.78
C GLU A 601 -29.42 -30.24 8.50
N SER A 602 -28.34 -30.97 8.20
CA SER A 602 -28.01 -32.23 8.89
C SER A 602 -27.75 -32.04 10.39
N TRP A 603 -27.14 -30.93 10.79
CA TRP A 603 -26.91 -30.56 12.19
C TRP A 603 -28.23 -30.39 12.96
N LEU A 604 -29.21 -29.73 12.35
CA LEU A 604 -30.51 -29.52 12.94
C LEU A 604 -31.38 -30.78 12.93
N GLU A 605 -31.26 -31.64 11.92
CA GLU A 605 -32.04 -32.88 11.82
C GLU A 605 -31.56 -34.01 12.73
N ALA A 606 -30.28 -34.01 13.15
CA ALA A 606 -29.71 -35.04 14.01
C ALA A 606 -30.59 -35.35 15.25
N ALA A 607 -30.91 -36.62 15.47
CA ALA A 607 -31.77 -37.10 16.54
C ALA A 607 -31.10 -37.06 17.92
N GLY A 608 -29.76 -37.05 17.98
CA GLY A 608 -29.03 -37.04 19.25
C GLY A 608 -27.53 -36.75 19.14
N PRO A 609 -26.79 -36.85 20.26
CA PRO A 609 -25.38 -36.48 20.36
C PRO A 609 -24.45 -37.23 19.41
N GLU A 610 -24.73 -38.50 19.12
CA GLU A 610 -23.89 -39.33 18.25
C GLU A 610 -23.98 -38.88 16.79
N GLU A 611 -25.19 -38.63 16.28
CA GLU A 611 -25.38 -38.08 14.93
C GLU A 611 -24.75 -36.69 14.79
N LEU A 612 -24.79 -35.87 15.85
CA LEU A 612 -24.10 -34.57 15.85
C LEU A 612 -22.58 -34.73 15.71
N ARG A 613 -21.97 -35.72 16.37
CA ARG A 613 -20.53 -36.00 16.16
C ARG A 613 -20.26 -36.52 14.76
N GLU A 614 -21.12 -37.39 14.23
CA GLU A 614 -21.00 -37.90 12.86
C GLU A 614 -21.02 -36.77 11.82
N THR A 615 -21.84 -35.73 12.00
CA THR A 615 -21.83 -34.56 11.08
C THR A 615 -20.49 -33.81 11.03
N LEU A 616 -19.66 -33.92 12.07
CA LEU A 616 -18.35 -33.27 12.16
C LEU A 616 -17.22 -34.12 11.60
N LEU A 617 -17.40 -35.44 11.54
CA LEU A 617 -16.44 -36.36 10.95
C LEU A 617 -16.48 -36.26 9.41
N GLN A 618 -15.37 -36.57 8.74
CA GLN A 618 -15.29 -36.54 7.28
C GLN A 618 -15.89 -37.82 6.69
N ASP A 619 -16.98 -37.67 5.92
CA ASP A 619 -17.75 -38.73 5.23
C ASP A 619 -16.91 -39.65 4.32
N GLU A 620 -15.67 -39.28 3.98
CA GLU A 620 -14.84 -39.98 2.99
C GLU A 620 -13.96 -41.10 3.58
N ARG A 621 -13.87 -41.22 4.91
CA ARG A 621 -12.98 -42.20 5.58
C ARG A 621 -13.70 -43.31 6.35
N TYR A 622 -15.03 -43.30 6.41
CA TYR A 622 -15.80 -44.36 7.03
C TYR A 622 -17.05 -44.69 6.23
N PHE A 623 -17.46 -45.96 6.25
CA PHE A 623 -18.65 -46.47 5.59
C PHE A 623 -19.38 -47.40 6.55
N THR A 624 -20.69 -47.20 6.68
CA THR A 624 -21.51 -48.05 7.54
C THR A 624 -22.34 -49.00 6.70
N LEU A 625 -22.17 -50.29 6.93
CA LEU A 625 -22.85 -51.35 6.22
C LEU A 625 -23.88 -52.02 7.15
N PHE A 626 -25.11 -52.17 6.68
CA PHE A 626 -26.15 -52.91 7.39
C PHE A 626 -26.39 -54.26 6.73
N LEU A 627 -26.23 -55.36 7.47
CA LEU A 627 -26.42 -56.71 6.94
C LEU A 627 -27.89 -57.10 6.98
N ALA A 628 -28.58 -56.98 5.85
CA ALA A 628 -29.95 -57.44 5.69
C ALA A 628 -30.07 -58.52 4.59
N ASN A 629 -31.03 -59.44 4.76
CA ASN A 629 -31.41 -60.38 3.71
C ASN A 629 -32.07 -59.60 2.55
N GLY A 630 -31.64 -59.84 1.31
CA GLY A 630 -32.09 -59.12 0.13
C GLY A 630 -31.39 -57.79 -0.15
N ALA A 631 -30.36 -57.42 0.63
CA ALA A 631 -29.52 -56.24 0.38
C ALA A 631 -28.19 -56.64 -0.30
N PRO A 632 -27.47 -55.71 -0.95
CA PRO A 632 -26.15 -55.99 -1.55
C PRO A 632 -25.12 -56.57 -0.56
N SER A 633 -25.33 -56.35 0.73
CA SER A 633 -24.54 -56.86 1.85
C SER A 633 -24.81 -58.31 2.25
N GLU A 634 -25.89 -58.94 1.74
CA GLU A 634 -26.31 -60.31 2.09
C GLU A 634 -25.18 -61.36 2.00
N PRO A 635 -24.28 -61.33 0.99
CA PRO A 635 -23.18 -62.30 0.90
C PRO A 635 -22.18 -62.28 2.07
N LEU A 636 -22.20 -61.24 2.91
CA LEU A 636 -21.34 -61.15 4.09
C LEU A 636 -21.94 -61.83 5.32
N ILE A 637 -23.21 -62.21 5.29
CA ILE A 637 -23.88 -62.91 6.39
C ILE A 637 -23.35 -64.34 6.45
N GLY A 638 -22.86 -64.77 7.63
CA GLY A 638 -22.25 -66.07 7.84
C GLY A 638 -20.74 -66.13 7.52
N GLU A 639 -20.16 -65.04 7.00
CA GLU A 639 -18.71 -64.95 6.76
C GLU A 639 -17.93 -64.50 7.98
N LYS A 640 -16.64 -64.90 8.03
CA LYS A 640 -15.70 -64.42 9.05
C LYS A 640 -15.12 -63.08 8.64
N ILE A 641 -14.81 -62.22 9.61
CA ILE A 641 -14.23 -60.89 9.34
C ILE A 641 -12.94 -60.98 8.48
N ARG A 642 -12.09 -61.98 8.73
CA ARG A 642 -10.86 -62.18 7.91
C ARG A 642 -11.11 -62.52 6.44
N ASN A 643 -12.32 -62.93 6.08
CA ASN A 643 -12.70 -63.38 4.73
C ASN A 643 -13.46 -62.32 3.93
N LEU A 644 -13.74 -61.13 4.49
CA LEU A 644 -14.63 -60.13 3.86
C LEU A 644 -14.10 -59.54 2.54
N GLY A 645 -12.81 -59.72 2.22
CA GLY A 645 -12.21 -59.28 0.96
C GLY A 645 -12.34 -57.78 0.73
N PHE A 646 -12.27 -56.97 1.79
CA PHE A 646 -12.30 -55.51 1.70
C PHE A 646 -10.98 -54.98 1.10
N PRO A 647 -11.01 -53.82 0.42
CA PRO A 647 -9.80 -53.20 -0.13
C PRO A 647 -8.70 -53.02 0.92
N SER A 648 -7.44 -53.05 0.48
CA SER A 648 -6.29 -52.79 1.34
C SER A 648 -6.43 -51.42 2.00
N GLY A 649 -6.25 -51.36 3.33
CA GLY A 649 -6.44 -50.13 4.11
C GLY A 649 -7.84 -49.95 4.70
N CYS A 650 -8.81 -50.83 4.41
CA CYS A 650 -10.14 -50.84 5.05
C CYS A 650 -10.24 -51.88 6.17
N LEU A 651 -10.75 -51.47 7.34
CA LEU A 651 -10.89 -52.30 8.52
C LEU A 651 -12.30 -52.14 9.11
N VAL A 652 -12.91 -53.25 9.56
CA VAL A 652 -14.14 -53.18 10.35
C VAL A 652 -13.75 -52.68 11.75
N ALA A 653 -14.13 -51.46 12.09
CA ALA A 653 -13.82 -50.85 13.38
C ALA A 653 -14.79 -51.28 14.48
N ILE A 654 -16.08 -51.39 14.15
CA ILE A 654 -17.16 -51.68 15.11
C ILE A 654 -18.22 -52.57 14.45
N ILE A 655 -18.75 -53.54 15.20
CA ILE A 655 -19.97 -54.27 14.83
C ILE A 655 -21.04 -54.01 15.88
N ARG A 656 -22.22 -53.56 15.46
CA ARG A 656 -23.41 -53.47 16.32
C ARG A 656 -24.35 -54.61 16.02
N ARG A 657 -24.67 -55.40 17.05
CA ARG A 657 -25.66 -56.49 17.01
C ARG A 657 -26.77 -56.17 18.00
N GLY A 658 -27.93 -55.77 17.48
CA GLY A 658 -29.00 -55.23 18.31
C GLY A 658 -28.54 -54.00 19.11
N SER A 659 -28.66 -54.04 20.44
CA SER A 659 -28.19 -52.98 21.35
C SER A 659 -26.73 -53.11 21.79
N SER A 660 -26.04 -54.19 21.39
CA SER A 660 -24.67 -54.50 21.85
C SER A 660 -23.65 -54.02 20.83
N THR A 661 -22.58 -53.37 21.32
CA THR A 661 -21.43 -52.96 20.48
C THR A 661 -20.29 -53.94 20.71
N LEU A 662 -19.83 -54.58 19.64
CA LEU A 662 -18.81 -55.62 19.65
C LEU A 662 -17.53 -55.12 18.98
N ILE A 663 -16.39 -55.42 19.60
CA ILE A 663 -15.07 -55.17 19.02
C ILE A 663 -14.75 -56.30 18.01
N PRO A 664 -14.50 -55.97 16.74
CA PRO A 664 -14.24 -56.95 15.68
C PRO A 664 -13.04 -57.86 15.99
N ARG A 665 -13.20 -59.17 15.78
CA ARG A 665 -12.11 -60.17 15.83
C ARG A 665 -12.06 -60.95 14.53
N ALA A 666 -10.87 -61.31 14.07
CA ALA A 666 -10.67 -61.99 12.77
C ALA A 666 -11.55 -63.25 12.57
N ASP A 667 -11.82 -63.99 13.65
CA ASP A 667 -12.61 -65.23 13.63
C ASP A 667 -14.11 -65.05 13.87
N MET A 668 -14.57 -63.82 14.14
CA MET A 668 -15.97 -63.51 14.40
C MET A 668 -16.80 -63.69 13.12
N VAL A 669 -17.96 -64.34 13.26
CA VAL A 669 -18.90 -64.57 12.16
C VAL A 669 -19.99 -63.51 12.20
N LEU A 670 -20.27 -62.91 11.04
CA LEU A 670 -21.28 -61.86 10.89
C LEU A 670 -22.69 -62.46 10.79
N GLU A 671 -23.66 -61.81 11.42
CA GLU A 671 -25.06 -62.25 11.47
C GLU A 671 -25.99 -61.25 10.77
N ALA A 672 -27.17 -61.74 10.34
CA ALA A 672 -28.21 -60.88 9.81
C ALA A 672 -28.68 -59.89 10.90
N GLY A 673 -28.73 -58.60 10.56
CA GLY A 673 -29.02 -57.50 11.48
C GLY A 673 -27.77 -56.83 12.07
N ASP A 674 -26.56 -57.30 11.78
CA ASP A 674 -25.33 -56.63 12.17
C ASP A 674 -25.15 -55.31 11.39
N ARG A 675 -24.70 -54.26 12.09
CA ARG A 675 -24.27 -53.00 11.48
C ARG A 675 -22.76 -52.85 11.65
N LEU A 676 -22.02 -52.85 10.55
CA LEU A 676 -20.57 -52.72 10.54
C LEU A 676 -20.18 -51.28 10.25
N THR A 677 -19.32 -50.69 11.07
CA THR A 677 -18.63 -49.45 10.76
C THR A 677 -17.25 -49.80 10.22
N VAL A 678 -17.02 -49.53 8.94
CA VAL A 678 -15.75 -49.76 8.25
C VAL A 678 -15.01 -48.43 8.17
N ILE A 679 -13.73 -48.41 8.52
CA ILE A 679 -12.86 -47.24 8.42
C ILE A 679 -11.72 -47.60 7.47
N GLY A 680 -11.35 -46.70 6.57
CA GLY A 680 -10.22 -46.96 5.67
C GLY A 680 -9.86 -45.81 4.76
N GLU A 681 -8.94 -46.10 3.83
CA GLU A 681 -8.51 -45.13 2.80
C GLU A 681 -9.67 -44.71 1.91
N VAL A 682 -9.64 -43.47 1.41
CA VAL A 682 -10.72 -42.85 0.64
C VAL A 682 -11.11 -43.69 -0.58
N ASP A 683 -10.14 -44.20 -1.33
CA ASP A 683 -10.39 -45.05 -2.51
C ASP A 683 -10.99 -46.40 -2.12
N GLY A 684 -10.59 -46.95 -0.98
CA GLY A 684 -11.12 -48.20 -0.45
C GLY A 684 -12.57 -48.05 0.03
N ILE A 685 -12.87 -46.97 0.75
CA ILE A 685 -14.21 -46.62 1.20
C ILE A 685 -15.12 -46.33 0.00
N ALA A 686 -14.66 -45.57 -1.00
CA ALA A 686 -15.41 -45.31 -2.23
C ALA A 686 -15.72 -46.60 -3.03
N SER A 687 -14.80 -47.56 -3.04
CA SER A 687 -15.01 -48.88 -3.64
C SER A 687 -16.08 -49.67 -2.88
N LEU A 688 -16.06 -49.67 -1.55
CA LEU A 688 -17.07 -50.32 -0.71
C LEU A 688 -18.45 -49.68 -0.87
N MET A 689 -18.52 -48.36 -0.93
CA MET A 689 -19.76 -47.62 -1.20
C MET A 689 -20.34 -48.01 -2.57
N THR A 690 -19.51 -48.04 -3.62
CA THR A 690 -19.94 -48.46 -4.96
C THR A 690 -20.45 -49.91 -4.97
N ARG A 691 -19.84 -50.78 -4.16
CA ARG A 691 -20.17 -52.20 -4.09
C ARG A 691 -21.45 -52.49 -3.30
N PHE A 692 -21.70 -51.75 -2.22
CA PHE A 692 -22.74 -52.12 -1.24
C PHE A 692 -23.85 -51.07 -1.06
N ASP A 693 -23.68 -49.85 -1.59
CA ASP A 693 -24.65 -48.76 -1.52
C ASP A 693 -24.66 -47.96 -2.85
N PRO A 694 -25.05 -48.60 -3.98
CA PRO A 694 -24.92 -48.00 -5.32
C PRO A 694 -25.89 -46.85 -5.60
N ASP A 695 -26.94 -46.68 -4.80
CA ASP A 695 -27.99 -45.66 -5.00
C ASP A 695 -27.70 -44.33 -4.27
N ARG A 696 -26.60 -44.24 -3.50
CA ARG A 696 -26.20 -43.00 -2.83
C ARG A 696 -25.69 -41.98 -3.86
N PRO A 697 -26.21 -40.74 -3.90
CA PRO A 697 -25.86 -39.75 -4.93
C PRO A 697 -24.36 -39.41 -4.90
N ARG A 698 -23.69 -39.55 -6.05
CA ARG A 698 -22.28 -39.17 -6.22
C ARG A 698 -22.14 -37.64 -6.16
N ARG A 699 -21.18 -37.13 -5.38
CA ARG A 699 -20.76 -35.72 -5.51
C ARG A 699 -20.23 -35.48 -6.93
N PRO A 700 -20.55 -34.34 -7.58
CA PRO A 700 -19.88 -33.96 -8.81
C PRO A 700 -18.38 -33.78 -8.51
N ALA A 701 -17.53 -34.33 -9.38
CA ALA A 701 -16.09 -34.09 -9.32
C ALA A 701 -15.84 -32.59 -9.48
N GLU A 702 -15.22 -31.96 -8.49
CA GLU A 702 -14.74 -30.58 -8.61
C GLU A 702 -13.73 -30.53 -9.76
N SER A 703 -14.10 -29.85 -10.84
CA SER A 703 -13.23 -29.62 -11.99
C SER A 703 -12.16 -28.60 -11.61
N ASN A 704 -10.89 -29.02 -11.73
CA ASN A 704 -9.64 -28.26 -11.61
C ASN A 704 -9.69 -26.75 -11.90
#